data_AF-A0A1H7TIB2-F1
#
_entry.id   AF-A0A1H7TIB2-F1
#
_cell.length_a   1.000
_cell.length_b   1.000
_cell.length_c   1.000
_cell.angle_alpha   90.00
_cell.angle_beta   90.00
_cell.angle_gamma   90.00
#
_symmetry.space_group_name_H-M   'P 1'
#
loop_
_entity.id
_entity.type
_entity.pdbx_description
1 polymer ?
#
loop_
_entity_poly.entity_id
_entity_poly.type
_entity_poly.pdbx_seq_one_letter_code
_entity_poly.pdbx_strand_id
1 'polypeptide(L)'
;MDLETFAPGSGGLAPRAALRSDAPSLDLNGTWRFRLSPTAAVPDDFAQPDHDDSGWAELPVPSHWPLHGHGSPAYTNVVYPFPVDPPHVPTENPTGDYRRVFDLPDGWSGGRLRFDGVESFARVWLNGHELGWSTGSRLPVEFDAGPFLRPGRNVLAVRVHQWSAASYLEDQDMWWLPGIFRDVTLTRSAADVFVHAGHDGRRATLSFDGPGLLDLPELGVAGLEPGVEVTVAAEPWTAETPRLYQAVVTLPGETVRLAVGFRTVSIAGGVLLVNGRPLLLKGVNRHEFHPERGRAVTYETMREDVLLMKRHNVNAVRTSHYPPHPAFLDLCDELGLWVIDECDFETHGFGQVGWRGNPTDDPRWADALLDRMRRTVERDKNHPSVIMWSLGNEAGVGRNLAVMAGWTRDRDPSRPIHYEGDWSCEHADVYSRMYASHAEVEAIGRGVEDPLDDPALDARRRAMPFLQCEYAHAMGNGPGGLAEYQELFERYPRLAGGFVWEWIDHGLAHPRHGYAYGGDYGEPVHDSNFVVDGLVFPDRTPSPGLLDLKKAFEPVGFAFGDGVVTVTDKHGFAGLAHLTFTAVVEDEGLTVAEFPLRVPAEGGEVKLTGLAELPGGGGERWLTVRAVLADDQPWAPAGHEIAWAQTPLPPATGLDGEGGGAAPGAEGGTTVSPEIGPDVGAAGSTAEAWAGVSRAGDLVVLGGAAFDLATGRLVRLFGHDVEGPRLDLWRAPTDNDRYGGLEADWRRLGLHRLTHRIDAVETGGGGLTVRTRVAPAATDLGLRAVYRWTATDGGGLRLAVEIEPEGDWPAPVPRVGLAMALPGGVERVTWFGRGPGEAYPDTGTATRVGRWSATVDDLQTPYVYPQENGHRADVRWAEFTGAGRAFRVVGEPVFGLTARRWSTAELDAATHRPDLVPGDRVHLHLDLAHQGIGTAACGPGALPAYELRVRPTTFTLRFTPS
;
A
#
# COMPACT_ATOMS: atom_id res chain seq x y z
N MET A 1 -18.54 33.61 20.53
CA MET A 1 -17.27 33.03 20.98
C MET A 1 -16.36 33.00 19.77
N ASP A 2 -15.06 33.21 19.96
CA ASP A 2 -14.13 33.42 18.85
C ASP A 2 -13.55 32.08 18.37
N LEU A 3 -14.14 31.50 17.32
CA LEU A 3 -13.58 30.33 16.61
C LEU A 3 -12.22 30.64 15.97
N GLU A 4 -11.90 31.93 15.91
CA GLU A 4 -10.73 32.52 15.28
C GLU A 4 -9.67 32.85 16.35
N THR A 5 -9.43 31.89 17.25
CA THR A 5 -8.48 32.00 18.38
C THR A 5 -7.23 31.16 18.15
N PHE A 6 -6.08 31.67 18.55
CA PHE A 6 -4.80 30.94 18.53
C PHE A 6 -4.57 30.07 19.78
N ALA A 7 -5.44 30.16 20.79
CA ALA A 7 -5.30 29.35 21.99
C ALA A 7 -5.66 27.88 21.71
N PRO A 8 -4.97 26.90 22.34
CA PRO A 8 -5.29 25.48 22.15
C PRO A 8 -6.65 25.06 22.73
N GLY A 9 -7.08 25.75 23.79
CA GLY A 9 -8.25 25.37 24.58
C GLY A 9 -8.44 26.24 25.82
N SER A 10 -9.48 25.94 26.59
CA SER A 10 -9.68 26.47 27.95
C SER A 10 -10.36 25.43 28.82
N GLY A 11 -10.08 25.43 30.13
CA GLY A 11 -10.69 24.51 31.10
C GLY A 11 -10.18 23.06 31.07
N GLY A 12 -9.35 22.70 30.08
CA GLY A 12 -8.69 21.41 30.01
C GLY A 12 -7.70 21.19 31.17
N LEU A 13 -7.65 19.96 31.67
CA LEU A 13 -6.68 19.49 32.65
C LEU A 13 -5.35 19.14 31.97
N ALA A 14 -4.29 19.04 32.76
CA ALA A 14 -2.97 18.65 32.24
C ALA A 14 -3.03 17.29 31.52
N PRO A 15 -2.38 17.15 30.34
CA PRO A 15 -2.34 15.89 29.62
C PRO A 15 -1.59 14.81 30.43
N ARG A 16 -2.00 13.56 30.25
CA ARG A 16 -1.48 12.39 30.97
C ARG A 16 -1.56 11.13 30.12
N ALA A 17 -0.90 10.07 30.57
CA ALA A 17 -0.89 8.78 29.89
C ALA A 17 -2.31 8.19 29.75
N ALA A 18 -2.54 7.48 28.63
CA ALA A 18 -3.66 6.57 28.51
C ALA A 18 -3.37 5.34 29.39
N LEU A 19 -4.11 5.21 30.49
CA LEU A 19 -3.85 4.20 31.53
C LEU A 19 -5.09 3.35 31.80
N ARG A 20 -4.88 2.06 32.04
CA ARG A 20 -5.92 1.16 32.55
C ARG A 20 -5.96 1.25 34.07
N SER A 21 -6.90 2.00 34.60
CA SER A 21 -7.14 2.16 36.05
C SER A 21 -8.36 1.35 36.51
N ASP A 22 -8.34 0.85 37.75
CA ASP A 22 -9.51 0.28 38.42
C ASP A 22 -10.44 1.34 39.04
N ALA A 23 -10.07 2.62 38.95
CA ALA A 23 -10.91 3.72 39.42
C ALA A 23 -12.27 3.67 38.70
N PRO A 24 -13.38 3.99 39.41
CA PRO A 24 -14.70 3.99 38.80
C PRO A 24 -14.73 4.84 37.52
N SER A 25 -15.26 4.25 36.45
CA SER A 25 -15.45 4.90 35.15
C SER A 25 -16.86 4.60 34.63
N LEU A 26 -17.38 5.50 33.81
CA LEU A 26 -18.66 5.38 33.12
C LEU A 26 -18.45 5.71 31.65
N ASP A 27 -18.71 4.74 30.78
CA ASP A 27 -18.78 4.92 29.34
C ASP A 27 -20.01 5.77 28.97
N LEU A 28 -19.78 6.87 28.26
CA LEU A 28 -20.84 7.78 27.80
C LEU A 28 -21.13 7.63 26.31
N ASN A 29 -20.47 6.68 25.63
CA ASN A 29 -20.80 6.30 24.26
C ASN A 29 -22.25 5.80 24.14
N GLY A 30 -22.72 5.70 22.90
CA GLY A 30 -24.06 5.27 22.54
C GLY A 30 -24.83 6.34 21.79
N THR A 31 -26.15 6.34 21.91
CA THR A 31 -27.02 7.25 21.16
C THR A 31 -27.19 8.59 21.89
N TRP A 32 -26.86 9.68 21.20
CA TRP A 32 -26.98 11.05 21.70
C TRP A 32 -28.03 11.81 20.89
N ARG A 33 -28.66 12.81 21.51
CA ARG A 33 -29.51 13.76 20.79
C ARG A 33 -28.63 14.70 19.99
N PHE A 34 -28.97 14.92 18.73
CA PHE A 34 -28.15 15.67 17.79
C PHE A 34 -28.95 16.67 16.95
N ARG A 35 -28.37 17.85 16.75
CA ARG A 35 -28.89 18.89 15.85
C ARG A 35 -27.75 19.51 15.07
N LEU A 36 -27.83 19.50 13.74
CA LEU A 36 -26.90 20.22 12.86
C LEU A 36 -27.46 21.60 12.52
N SER A 37 -26.62 22.63 12.66
CA SER A 37 -26.88 23.99 12.19
C SER A 37 -25.88 24.37 11.09
N PRO A 38 -26.28 25.18 10.08
CA PRO A 38 -25.42 25.50 8.94
C PRO A 38 -24.31 26.51 9.26
N THR A 39 -24.40 27.20 10.40
CA THR A 39 -23.45 28.25 10.81
C THR A 39 -23.18 28.15 12.31
N ALA A 40 -22.05 28.71 12.75
CA ALA A 40 -21.68 28.79 14.16
C ALA A 40 -22.52 29.80 14.99
N ALA A 41 -23.27 30.69 14.34
CA ALA A 41 -24.09 31.72 14.99
C ALA A 41 -25.40 31.17 15.56
N VAL A 42 -25.30 30.30 16.57
CA VAL A 42 -26.43 29.63 17.23
C VAL A 42 -26.42 29.87 18.76
N PRO A 43 -27.60 29.98 19.43
CA PRO A 43 -27.65 30.18 20.87
C PRO A 43 -27.11 28.99 21.68
N ASP A 44 -26.59 29.26 22.89
CA ASP A 44 -26.09 28.25 23.83
C ASP A 44 -27.20 27.71 24.76
N ASP A 45 -28.48 27.99 24.49
CA ASP A 45 -29.62 27.59 25.32
C ASP A 45 -29.80 26.06 25.41
N PHE A 46 -29.32 25.32 24.41
CA PHE A 46 -29.31 23.86 24.40
C PHE A 46 -28.50 23.23 25.56
N ALA A 47 -27.55 23.97 26.14
CA ALA A 47 -26.76 23.50 27.26
C ALA A 47 -27.56 23.42 28.57
N GLN A 48 -28.71 24.10 28.66
CA GLN A 48 -29.53 24.11 29.87
C GLN A 48 -30.12 22.71 30.16
N PRO A 49 -30.14 22.23 31.42
CA PRO A 49 -30.62 20.88 31.76
C PRO A 49 -32.10 20.60 31.42
N ASP A 50 -32.90 21.66 31.31
CA ASP A 50 -34.34 21.66 31.05
C ASP A 50 -34.69 22.01 29.59
N HIS A 51 -33.69 22.23 28.73
CA HIS A 51 -33.94 22.42 27.29
C HIS A 51 -34.64 21.19 26.71
N ASP A 52 -35.64 21.42 25.86
CA ASP A 52 -36.41 20.38 25.17
C ASP A 52 -35.72 19.98 23.86
N ASP A 53 -35.13 18.79 23.86
CA ASP A 53 -34.52 18.15 22.69
C ASP A 53 -35.33 16.98 22.14
N SER A 54 -36.61 16.85 22.54
CA SER A 54 -37.46 15.73 22.09
C SER A 54 -37.65 15.68 20.57
N GLY A 55 -37.52 16.82 19.89
CA GLY A 55 -37.56 16.93 18.43
C GLY A 55 -36.21 16.76 17.72
N TRP A 56 -35.12 16.52 18.45
CA TRP A 56 -33.78 16.37 17.85
C TRP A 56 -33.60 14.97 17.28
N ALA A 57 -32.71 14.87 16.28
CA ALA A 57 -32.28 13.60 15.73
C ALA A 57 -31.49 12.79 16.78
N GLU A 58 -31.26 11.52 16.48
CA GLU A 58 -30.39 10.64 17.26
C GLU A 58 -29.16 10.30 16.43
N LEU A 59 -27.97 10.38 17.04
CA LEU A 59 -26.69 10.10 16.40
C LEU A 59 -25.86 9.20 17.31
N PRO A 60 -25.21 8.14 16.81
CA PRO A 60 -24.27 7.37 17.60
C PRO A 60 -23.03 8.20 17.93
N VAL A 61 -22.47 8.01 19.12
CA VAL A 61 -21.17 8.54 19.53
C VAL A 61 -20.37 7.35 20.05
N PRO A 62 -19.17 7.07 19.51
CA PRO A 62 -18.46 7.86 18.50
C PRO A 62 -19.02 7.75 17.06
N SER A 63 -19.00 8.86 16.30
CA SER A 63 -19.24 8.88 14.85
C SER A 63 -18.84 10.21 14.19
N HIS A 64 -18.79 10.19 12.85
CA HIS A 64 -18.78 11.40 12.02
C HIS A 64 -20.18 11.66 11.47
N TRP A 65 -20.75 12.83 11.78
CA TRP A 65 -22.12 13.12 11.41
C TRP A 65 -22.39 13.09 9.88
N PRO A 66 -21.44 13.40 8.97
CA PRO A 66 -21.71 13.32 7.53
C PRO A 66 -22.05 11.91 7.05
N LEU A 67 -21.49 10.89 7.70
CA LEU A 67 -21.75 9.47 7.39
C LEU A 67 -23.11 8.99 7.92
N HIS A 68 -23.82 9.85 8.65
CA HIS A 68 -25.17 9.60 9.17
C HIS A 68 -26.21 10.53 8.53
N GLY A 69 -25.91 11.11 7.37
CA GLY A 69 -26.86 11.92 6.58
C GLY A 69 -26.96 13.39 7.01
N HIS A 70 -25.99 13.89 7.77
CA HIS A 70 -25.95 15.29 8.20
C HIS A 70 -24.88 16.06 7.40
N GLY A 71 -25.23 16.65 6.27
CA GLY A 71 -24.22 17.22 5.37
C GLY A 71 -23.49 16.11 4.60
N SER A 72 -22.25 16.37 4.17
CA SER A 72 -21.50 15.49 3.27
C SER A 72 -20.01 15.43 3.63
N PRO A 73 -19.34 14.29 3.44
CA PRO A 73 -17.88 14.21 3.40
C PRO A 73 -17.30 15.17 2.36
N ALA A 74 -16.06 15.60 2.56
CA ALA A 74 -15.29 16.33 1.57
C ALA A 74 -13.84 15.83 1.57
N TYR A 75 -13.28 15.57 0.40
CA TYR A 75 -11.87 15.17 0.26
C TYR A 75 -11.05 16.26 -0.43
N THR A 76 -9.93 16.65 0.18
CA THR A 76 -8.84 17.41 -0.44
C THR A 76 -7.51 16.80 0.00
N ASN A 77 -6.52 16.85 -0.88
CA ASN A 77 -5.14 16.49 -0.58
C ASN A 77 -4.43 17.70 0.05
N VAL A 78 -3.98 18.66 -0.78
CA VAL A 78 -3.16 19.80 -0.33
C VAL A 78 -3.99 21.08 -0.13
N VAL A 79 -5.08 21.24 -0.87
CA VAL A 79 -5.81 22.51 -0.90
C VAL A 79 -6.83 22.58 0.23
N TYR A 80 -6.76 23.62 1.06
CA TYR A 80 -7.83 23.88 2.02
C TYR A 80 -9.20 24.02 1.32
N PRO A 81 -10.29 23.44 1.87
CA PRO A 81 -11.65 23.60 1.34
C PRO A 81 -12.27 24.96 1.68
N PHE A 82 -11.47 25.91 2.18
CA PHE A 82 -11.85 27.28 2.52
C PHE A 82 -10.68 28.25 2.25
N PRO A 83 -10.94 29.58 2.16
CA PRO A 83 -9.87 30.55 1.92
C PRO A 83 -8.77 30.52 2.99
N VAL A 84 -7.51 30.62 2.56
CA VAL A 84 -6.36 30.66 3.47
C VAL A 84 -6.20 32.06 4.08
N ASP A 85 -6.83 32.30 5.23
CA ASP A 85 -6.82 33.58 5.97
C ASP A 85 -6.81 33.37 7.50
N PRO A 86 -5.75 32.75 8.07
CA PRO A 86 -5.73 32.40 9.49
C PRO A 86 -5.77 33.64 10.41
N PRO A 87 -6.56 33.62 11.51
CA PRO A 87 -7.28 32.47 12.06
C PRO A 87 -8.75 32.38 11.61
N HIS A 88 -9.15 33.13 10.59
CA HIS A 88 -10.55 33.29 10.19
C HIS A 88 -11.13 32.04 9.53
N VAL A 89 -12.43 31.81 9.74
CA VAL A 89 -13.17 30.63 9.22
C VAL A 89 -14.39 31.04 8.40
N PRO A 90 -14.90 30.16 7.52
CA PRO A 90 -16.12 30.44 6.76
C PRO A 90 -17.34 30.74 7.64
N THR A 91 -18.27 31.55 7.12
CA THR A 91 -19.58 31.78 7.76
C THR A 91 -20.44 30.52 7.71
N GLU A 92 -20.48 29.85 6.54
CA GLU A 92 -21.03 28.51 6.35
C GLU A 92 -20.14 27.48 7.04
N ASN A 93 -20.37 27.30 8.34
CA ASN A 93 -19.60 26.41 9.19
C ASN A 93 -20.55 25.43 9.90
N PRO A 94 -20.69 24.20 9.39
CA PRO A 94 -21.52 23.17 9.98
C PRO A 94 -21.20 22.98 11.46
N THR A 95 -22.24 23.15 12.29
CA THR A 95 -22.14 23.19 13.75
C THR A 95 -23.09 22.17 14.35
N GLY A 96 -22.54 21.12 14.94
CA GLY A 96 -23.27 20.03 15.57
C GLY A 96 -23.46 20.25 17.07
N ASP A 97 -24.70 20.32 17.53
CA ASP A 97 -25.04 20.29 18.94
C ASP A 97 -25.41 18.88 19.36
N TYR A 98 -24.80 18.42 20.45
CA TYR A 98 -24.94 17.09 21.03
C TYR A 98 -25.49 17.20 22.46
N ARG A 99 -26.44 16.33 22.84
CA ARG A 99 -26.92 16.21 24.22
C ARG A 99 -27.03 14.75 24.65
N ARG A 100 -26.52 14.45 25.84
CA ARG A 100 -26.56 13.13 26.48
C ARG A 100 -27.06 13.25 27.91
N VAL A 101 -28.13 12.52 28.20
CA VAL A 101 -28.60 12.29 29.57
C VAL A 101 -27.98 11.00 30.08
N PHE A 102 -27.42 11.04 31.29
CA PHE A 102 -26.88 9.86 31.96
C PHE A 102 -27.14 9.93 33.46
N ASP A 103 -27.21 8.77 34.11
CA ASP A 103 -27.38 8.68 35.55
C ASP A 103 -26.06 8.27 36.22
N LEU A 104 -25.70 8.95 37.30
CA LEU A 104 -24.57 8.55 38.12
C LEU A 104 -24.93 7.37 39.03
N PRO A 105 -24.04 6.37 39.17
CA PRO A 105 -24.18 5.34 40.20
C PRO A 105 -24.27 5.94 41.61
N ASP A 106 -24.99 5.24 42.50
CA ASP A 106 -25.09 5.64 43.90
C ASP A 106 -23.70 5.74 44.57
N GLY A 107 -23.48 6.82 45.31
CA GLY A 107 -22.22 7.06 46.03
C GLY A 107 -21.07 7.60 45.17
N TRP A 108 -21.30 7.90 43.89
CA TRP A 108 -20.30 8.55 43.03
C TRP A 108 -19.92 9.95 43.55
N SER A 109 -18.61 10.28 43.56
CA SER A 109 -18.13 11.62 43.94
C SER A 109 -16.88 12.04 43.14
N GLY A 110 -16.89 13.29 42.65
CA GLY A 110 -15.84 13.82 41.78
C GLY A 110 -15.78 13.12 40.41
N GLY A 111 -14.83 13.53 39.57
CA GLY A 111 -14.58 12.89 38.29
C GLY A 111 -14.10 13.84 37.21
N ARG A 112 -13.53 13.27 36.16
CA ARG A 112 -13.02 13.94 34.97
C ARG A 112 -13.81 13.46 33.77
N LEU A 113 -14.28 14.38 32.95
CA LEU A 113 -14.90 14.06 31.68
C LEU A 113 -13.82 14.05 30.61
N ARG A 114 -13.61 12.90 29.97
CA ARG A 114 -12.59 12.66 28.94
C ARG A 114 -13.25 12.53 27.57
N PHE A 115 -12.67 13.19 26.58
CA PHE A 115 -12.93 12.99 25.16
C PHE A 115 -11.64 12.52 24.51
N ASP A 116 -11.67 11.39 23.79
CA ASP A 116 -10.47 10.84 23.14
C ASP A 116 -10.22 11.40 21.73
N GLY A 117 -11.20 12.09 21.13
CA GLY A 117 -11.09 12.73 19.81
C GLY A 117 -12.39 13.38 19.35
N VAL A 118 -12.32 14.66 18.96
CA VAL A 118 -13.44 15.45 18.44
C VAL A 118 -12.95 16.40 17.35
N GLU A 119 -13.54 16.31 16.16
CA GLU A 119 -13.11 17.10 15.00
C GLU A 119 -14.07 18.29 14.71
N SER A 120 -13.65 19.57 14.71
CA SER A 120 -12.29 20.10 15.03
C SER A 120 -12.23 20.98 16.28
N PHE A 121 -13.37 21.47 16.76
CA PHE A 121 -13.48 22.30 17.96
C PHE A 121 -14.63 21.80 18.82
N ALA A 122 -14.37 21.47 20.09
CA ALA A 122 -15.36 20.98 21.03
C ALA A 122 -15.56 21.98 22.18
N ARG A 123 -16.78 22.43 22.42
CA ARG A 123 -17.17 23.19 23.62
C ARG A 123 -18.12 22.38 24.48
N VAL A 124 -17.87 22.33 25.78
CA VAL A 124 -18.45 21.32 26.67
C VAL A 124 -19.15 21.96 27.86
N TRP A 125 -20.37 21.51 28.12
CA TRP A 125 -21.16 21.89 29.29
C TRP A 125 -21.67 20.66 30.03
N LEU A 126 -21.65 20.74 31.35
CA LEU A 126 -22.27 19.76 32.24
C LEU A 126 -23.31 20.45 33.10
N ASN A 127 -24.56 19.99 33.02
CA ASN A 127 -25.69 20.51 33.78
C ASN A 127 -25.86 22.04 33.65
N GLY A 128 -25.62 22.60 32.46
CA GLY A 128 -25.69 24.04 32.17
C GLY A 128 -24.44 24.84 32.54
N HIS A 129 -23.43 24.22 33.15
CA HIS A 129 -22.16 24.85 33.47
C HIS A 129 -21.14 24.55 32.38
N GLU A 130 -20.53 25.59 31.81
CA GLU A 130 -19.43 25.42 30.85
C GLU A 130 -18.19 24.90 31.57
N LEU A 131 -17.67 23.76 31.09
CA LEU A 131 -16.41 23.20 31.56
C LEU A 131 -15.22 23.82 30.83
N GLY A 132 -15.39 24.11 29.54
CA GLY A 132 -14.37 24.67 28.68
C GLY A 132 -14.53 24.30 27.21
N TRP A 133 -13.45 24.44 26.44
CA TRP A 133 -13.37 24.04 25.04
C TRP A 133 -11.96 23.57 24.65
N SER A 134 -11.83 22.81 23.56
CA SER A 134 -10.57 22.24 23.10
C SER A 134 -10.52 22.09 21.58
N THR A 135 -9.31 22.15 21.03
CA THR A 135 -8.96 21.80 19.64
C THR A 135 -7.91 20.67 19.63
N GLY A 136 -7.43 20.25 18.46
CA GLY A 136 -6.52 19.10 18.33
C GLY A 136 -7.35 17.84 18.18
N SER A 137 -7.85 17.63 16.96
CA SER A 137 -8.96 16.72 16.70
C SER A 137 -8.71 15.29 17.15
N ARG A 138 -7.47 14.81 17.01
CA ARG A 138 -7.07 13.43 17.32
C ARG A 138 -6.41 13.29 18.69
N LEU A 139 -6.48 14.33 19.52
CA LEU A 139 -5.82 14.38 20.82
C LEU A 139 -6.84 14.36 21.95
N PRO A 140 -6.59 13.61 23.04
CA PRO A 140 -7.53 13.57 24.14
C PRO A 140 -7.55 14.88 24.94
N VAL A 141 -8.69 15.20 25.54
CA VAL A 141 -8.84 16.29 26.51
C VAL A 141 -9.66 15.82 27.71
N GLU A 142 -9.28 16.25 28.91
CA GLU A 142 -10.02 16.00 30.15
C GLU A 142 -10.48 17.32 30.78
N PHE A 143 -11.71 17.36 31.28
CA PHE A 143 -12.25 18.49 32.04
C PHE A 143 -12.64 18.05 33.46
N ASP A 144 -12.45 18.91 34.47
CA ASP A 144 -12.95 18.64 35.81
C ASP A 144 -14.47 18.73 35.85
N ALA A 145 -15.13 17.58 35.95
CA ALA A 145 -16.59 17.47 36.02
C ALA A 145 -17.09 17.54 37.47
N GLY A 146 -16.23 17.25 38.44
CA GLY A 146 -16.58 16.99 39.84
C GLY A 146 -17.50 18.05 40.47
N PRO A 147 -17.19 19.35 40.36
CA PRO A 147 -18.01 20.42 40.95
C PRO A 147 -19.44 20.54 40.40
N PHE A 148 -19.70 19.98 39.21
CA PHE A 148 -20.96 20.18 38.49
C PHE A 148 -21.81 18.92 38.36
N LEU A 149 -21.28 17.76 38.77
CA LEU A 149 -22.03 16.50 38.82
C LEU A 149 -23.16 16.55 39.87
N ARG A 150 -24.30 15.96 39.53
CA ARG A 150 -25.47 15.83 40.41
C ARG A 150 -25.74 14.36 40.71
N PRO A 151 -26.17 13.99 41.94
CA PRO A 151 -26.66 12.64 42.19
C PRO A 151 -27.81 12.28 41.24
N GLY A 152 -27.79 11.07 40.67
CA GLY A 152 -28.76 10.63 39.67
C GLY A 152 -28.54 11.32 38.31
N ARG A 153 -29.58 11.99 37.79
CA ARG A 153 -29.63 12.50 36.41
C ARG A 153 -28.69 13.68 36.16
N ASN A 154 -27.87 13.54 35.12
CA ASN A 154 -26.99 14.56 34.58
C ASN A 154 -27.25 14.78 33.08
N VAL A 155 -26.93 15.99 32.60
CA VAL A 155 -27.02 16.36 31.19
C VAL A 155 -25.67 16.88 30.73
N LEU A 156 -25.04 16.15 29.80
CA LEU A 156 -23.86 16.57 29.07
C LEU A 156 -24.31 17.19 27.74
N ALA A 157 -23.83 18.40 27.45
CA ALA A 157 -24.05 19.07 26.19
C ALA A 157 -22.70 19.43 25.56
N VAL A 158 -22.55 19.19 24.26
CA VAL A 158 -21.32 19.47 23.51
C VAL A 158 -21.68 20.17 22.21
N ARG A 159 -20.98 21.24 21.87
CA ARG A 159 -21.05 21.88 20.56
C ARG A 159 -19.75 21.59 19.81
N VAL A 160 -19.89 21.12 18.58
CA VAL A 160 -18.78 20.82 17.69
C VAL A 160 -18.89 21.67 16.44
N HIS A 161 -17.79 22.34 16.06
CA HIS A 161 -17.69 23.07 14.81
C HIS A 161 -16.78 22.31 13.84
N GLN A 162 -17.18 22.23 12.57
CA GLN A 162 -16.37 21.61 11.53
C GLN A 162 -15.09 22.42 11.29
N TRP A 163 -15.24 23.73 11.06
CA TRP A 163 -14.13 24.64 10.83
C TRP A 163 -13.80 25.45 12.08
N SER A 164 -12.52 25.54 12.40
CA SER A 164 -11.99 26.42 13.45
C SER A 164 -10.60 26.89 13.04
N ALA A 165 -9.98 27.80 13.81
CA ALA A 165 -8.58 28.14 13.61
C ALA A 165 -7.68 26.87 13.57
N ALA A 166 -8.02 25.83 14.34
CA ALA A 166 -7.27 24.57 14.34
C ALA A 166 -7.34 23.79 13.02
N SER A 167 -8.31 24.05 12.15
CA SER A 167 -8.38 23.43 10.81
C SER A 167 -7.17 23.80 9.95
N TYR A 168 -6.55 24.97 10.18
CA TYR A 168 -5.28 25.33 9.54
C TYR A 168 -4.08 24.49 9.99
N LEU A 169 -4.22 23.69 11.06
CA LEU A 169 -3.18 22.81 11.60
C LEU A 169 -3.45 21.33 11.29
N GLU A 170 -4.52 21.04 10.55
CA GLU A 170 -5.08 19.70 10.35
C GLU A 170 -5.43 19.46 8.88
N ASP A 171 -4.51 19.83 8.00
CA ASP A 171 -4.64 19.75 6.54
C ASP A 171 -4.07 18.44 5.96
N GLN A 172 -4.29 17.33 6.67
CA GLN A 172 -3.84 16.01 6.21
C GLN A 172 -4.55 15.61 4.90
N ASP A 173 -3.84 14.89 4.03
CA ASP A 173 -4.40 14.23 2.84
C ASP A 173 -5.40 13.13 3.23
N MET A 174 -6.64 13.53 3.52
CA MET A 174 -7.73 12.64 3.94
C MET A 174 -9.10 13.32 3.83
N TRP A 175 -10.16 12.58 4.15
CA TRP A 175 -11.51 13.16 4.27
C TRP A 175 -11.63 14.13 5.46
N TRP A 176 -12.25 15.29 5.22
CA TRP A 176 -12.78 16.17 6.27
C TRP A 176 -14.08 15.57 6.84
N LEU A 177 -14.04 15.11 8.10
CA LEU A 177 -15.13 14.38 8.73
C LEU A 177 -15.31 14.89 10.17
N PRO A 178 -16.12 15.93 10.39
CA PRO A 178 -16.36 16.43 11.74
C PRO A 178 -17.23 15.50 12.59
N GLY A 179 -17.06 15.58 13.91
CA GLY A 179 -17.84 14.83 14.88
C GLY A 179 -17.07 14.43 16.14
N ILE A 180 -17.80 13.89 17.12
CA ILE A 180 -17.22 13.21 18.28
C ILE A 180 -16.92 11.77 17.83
N PHE A 181 -15.72 11.52 17.32
CA PHE A 181 -15.40 10.29 16.59
C PHE A 181 -14.59 9.26 17.41
N ARG A 182 -14.24 9.58 18.66
CA ARG A 182 -13.72 8.63 19.65
C ARG A 182 -14.48 8.72 20.97
N ASP A 183 -14.08 7.87 21.91
CA ASP A 183 -14.78 7.63 23.17
C ASP A 183 -14.99 8.90 24.01
N VAL A 184 -16.12 8.91 24.72
CA VAL A 184 -16.43 9.87 25.78
C VAL A 184 -16.61 9.11 27.09
N THR A 185 -15.81 9.44 28.11
CA THR A 185 -15.80 8.71 29.38
C THR A 185 -15.82 9.65 30.58
N LEU A 186 -16.62 9.35 31.60
CA LEU A 186 -16.48 9.97 32.92
C LEU A 186 -15.64 9.04 33.81
N THR A 187 -14.47 9.48 34.28
CA THR A 187 -13.56 8.67 35.09
C THR A 187 -13.18 9.35 36.40
N ARG A 188 -13.00 8.58 37.47
CA ARG A 188 -12.42 9.09 38.73
C ARG A 188 -10.90 9.03 38.75
N SER A 189 -10.28 8.32 37.81
CA SER A 189 -8.82 8.21 37.76
C SER A 189 -8.18 9.57 37.56
N ALA A 190 -7.12 9.85 38.32
CA ALA A 190 -6.25 11.01 38.13
C ALA A 190 -4.77 10.62 37.99
N ALA A 191 -4.46 9.32 38.02
CA ALA A 191 -3.11 8.79 37.86
C ALA A 191 -2.45 9.25 36.56
N ASP A 192 -1.18 9.60 36.66
CA ASP A 192 -0.25 9.71 35.55
C ASP A 192 1.04 9.00 35.96
N VAL A 193 1.53 8.14 35.09
CA VAL A 193 2.69 7.28 35.33
C VAL A 193 3.55 7.33 34.08
N PHE A 194 4.87 7.37 34.27
CA PHE A 194 5.83 7.20 33.19
C PHE A 194 6.83 6.12 33.55
N VAL A 195 6.75 4.97 32.88
CA VAL A 195 7.68 3.86 33.06
C VAL A 195 8.86 4.01 32.09
N HIS A 196 10.07 3.88 32.63
CA HIS A 196 11.31 3.84 31.86
C HIS A 196 11.89 2.43 31.92
N ALA A 197 11.85 1.70 30.80
CA ALA A 197 12.26 0.30 30.71
C ALA A 197 13.30 0.09 29.60
N GLY A 198 14.58 0.19 29.96
CA GLY A 198 15.70 0.07 29.01
C GLY A 198 16.22 -1.36 28.87
N HIS A 199 16.71 -1.72 27.68
CA HIS A 199 17.48 -2.94 27.44
C HIS A 199 18.54 -2.69 26.36
N ASP A 200 19.83 -2.78 26.69
CA ASP A 200 20.93 -2.51 25.73
C ASP A 200 21.44 -3.77 25.00
N GLY A 201 20.76 -4.90 25.21
CA GLY A 201 21.15 -6.23 24.70
C GLY A 201 21.89 -7.08 25.75
N ARG A 202 22.28 -6.48 26.88
CA ARG A 202 23.00 -7.16 27.99
C ARG A 202 22.40 -6.88 29.35
N ARG A 203 21.93 -5.65 29.59
CA ARG A 203 21.40 -5.17 30.85
C ARG A 203 20.02 -4.57 30.64
N ALA A 204 19.09 -4.94 31.50
CA ALA A 204 17.76 -4.33 31.58
C ALA A 204 17.65 -3.44 32.82
N THR A 205 17.13 -2.22 32.65
CA THR A 205 16.89 -1.27 33.74
C THR A 205 15.42 -0.87 33.80
N LEU A 206 14.92 -0.65 35.01
CA LEU A 206 13.56 -0.20 35.28
C LEU A 206 13.60 0.96 36.27
N SER A 207 12.91 2.04 35.92
CA SER A 207 12.49 3.10 36.85
C SER A 207 11.11 3.60 36.41
N PHE A 208 10.46 4.43 37.23
CA PHE A 208 9.25 5.12 36.83
C PHE A 208 9.10 6.45 37.56
N ASP A 209 8.36 7.36 36.95
CA ASP A 209 7.88 8.60 37.55
C ASP A 209 6.37 8.53 37.75
N GLY A 210 5.87 9.18 38.81
CA GLY A 210 4.45 9.24 39.14
C GLY A 210 4.17 8.98 40.61
N PRO A 211 2.89 8.98 41.04
CA PRO A 211 2.52 8.68 42.41
C PRO A 211 2.44 7.16 42.63
N GLY A 212 2.62 6.73 43.89
CA GLY A 212 2.41 5.34 44.31
C GLY A 212 3.66 4.48 44.25
N LEU A 213 3.46 3.16 44.28
CA LEU A 213 4.52 2.15 44.23
C LEU A 213 4.31 1.22 43.04
N LEU A 214 5.37 0.88 42.33
CA LEU A 214 5.32 -0.04 41.19
C LEU A 214 5.75 -1.46 41.60
N ASP A 215 4.91 -2.43 41.25
CA ASP A 215 5.19 -3.86 41.31
C ASP A 215 5.34 -4.42 39.89
N LEU A 216 6.33 -5.29 39.69
CA LEU A 216 6.54 -6.07 38.47
C LEU A 216 6.80 -7.54 38.86
N PRO A 217 5.74 -8.29 39.23
CA PRO A 217 5.88 -9.54 39.98
C PRO A 217 6.71 -10.62 39.28
N GLU A 218 6.60 -10.71 37.95
CA GLU A 218 7.33 -11.73 37.18
C GLU A 218 8.86 -11.55 37.26
N LEU A 219 9.33 -10.31 37.40
CA LEU A 219 10.76 -10.00 37.56
C LEU A 219 11.16 -9.81 39.03
N GLY A 220 10.27 -10.11 39.98
CA GLY A 220 10.53 -10.02 41.41
C GLY A 220 10.71 -8.59 41.94
N VAL A 221 10.26 -7.58 41.21
CA VAL A 221 10.26 -6.18 41.68
C VAL A 221 8.98 -5.94 42.46
N ALA A 222 9.11 -5.52 43.72
CA ALA A 222 7.98 -5.21 44.58
C ALA A 222 8.23 -3.90 45.33
N GLY A 223 7.23 -3.00 45.34
CA GLY A 223 7.28 -1.72 46.03
C GLY A 223 8.37 -0.79 45.50
N LEU A 224 8.61 -0.75 44.19
CA LEU A 224 9.55 0.20 43.61
C LEU A 224 9.05 1.63 43.87
N GLU A 225 9.91 2.45 44.45
CA GLU A 225 9.64 3.86 44.71
C GLU A 225 9.90 4.71 43.44
N PRO A 226 9.12 5.78 43.19
CA PRO A 226 9.33 6.66 42.05
C PRO A 226 10.76 7.23 41.99
N GLY A 227 11.34 7.30 40.79
CA GLY A 227 12.69 7.81 40.54
C GLY A 227 13.84 6.87 40.93
N VAL A 228 13.57 5.70 41.54
CA VAL A 228 14.59 4.70 41.85
C VAL A 228 14.80 3.79 40.64
N GLU A 229 16.04 3.70 40.16
CA GLU A 229 16.42 2.74 39.11
C GLU A 229 16.85 1.40 39.73
N VAL A 230 16.33 0.31 39.18
CA VAL A 230 16.75 -1.06 39.47
C VAL A 230 17.20 -1.78 38.21
N THR A 231 18.03 -2.82 38.38
CA THR A 231 18.43 -3.72 37.29
C THR A 231 17.70 -5.04 37.44
N VAL A 232 17.15 -5.55 36.34
CA VAL A 232 16.34 -6.77 36.30
C VAL A 232 16.85 -7.73 35.23
N ALA A 233 16.47 -9.00 35.31
CA ALA A 233 16.73 -10.00 34.28
C ALA A 233 15.53 -10.12 33.34
N ALA A 234 15.31 -9.09 32.52
CA ALA A 234 14.23 -9.05 31.53
C ALA A 234 14.71 -9.50 30.15
N GLU A 235 13.84 -10.14 29.39
CA GLU A 235 14.02 -10.34 27.95
C GLU A 235 13.65 -9.03 27.21
N PRO A 236 14.36 -8.69 26.12
CA PRO A 236 14.09 -7.47 25.36
C PRO A 236 12.77 -7.55 24.59
N TRP A 237 12.05 -6.43 24.54
CA TRP A 237 10.94 -6.25 23.62
C TRP A 237 11.45 -5.89 22.22
N THR A 238 10.91 -6.57 21.20
CA THR A 238 11.11 -6.23 19.78
C THR A 238 9.84 -6.50 18.98
N ALA A 239 9.72 -5.97 17.76
CA ALA A 239 8.61 -6.30 16.87
C ALA A 239 8.59 -7.79 16.44
N GLU A 240 9.72 -8.50 16.52
CA GLU A 240 9.82 -9.93 16.18
C GLU A 240 9.51 -10.82 17.40
N THR A 241 9.86 -10.36 18.60
CA THR A 241 9.64 -11.04 19.89
C THR A 241 9.06 -10.05 20.91
N PRO A 242 7.75 -9.74 20.87
CA PRO A 242 7.13 -8.66 21.64
C PRO A 242 6.90 -9.02 23.11
N ARG A 243 7.99 -9.18 23.88
CA ARG A 243 7.92 -9.57 25.30
C ARG A 243 7.38 -8.44 26.19
N LEU A 244 6.23 -8.66 26.83
CA LEU A 244 5.59 -7.70 27.73
C LEU A 244 5.40 -8.20 29.17
N TYR A 245 5.90 -7.45 30.16
CA TYR A 245 5.74 -7.75 31.59
C TYR A 245 4.60 -6.92 32.19
N GLN A 246 3.73 -7.55 32.99
CA GLN A 246 2.59 -6.85 33.58
C GLN A 246 3.02 -6.09 34.85
N ALA A 247 3.00 -4.76 34.78
CA ALA A 247 3.25 -3.87 35.90
C ALA A 247 1.94 -3.43 36.56
N VAL A 248 2.01 -3.24 37.88
CA VAL A 248 0.91 -2.71 38.68
C VAL A 248 1.45 -1.54 39.48
N VAL A 249 0.84 -0.36 39.36
CA VAL A 249 1.15 0.81 40.18
C VAL A 249 0.01 1.03 41.15
N THR A 250 0.30 0.99 42.46
CA THR A 250 -0.68 1.15 43.52
C THR A 250 -0.64 2.58 44.07
N LEU A 251 -1.75 3.32 43.91
CA LEU A 251 -1.93 4.68 44.42
C LEU A 251 -2.98 4.69 45.55
N PRO A 252 -3.08 5.77 46.35
CA PRO A 252 -4.17 5.91 47.31
C PRO A 252 -5.55 5.92 46.63
N GLY A 253 -6.25 4.78 46.66
CA GLY A 253 -7.63 4.64 46.18
C GLY A 253 -7.79 4.26 44.70
N GLU A 254 -6.70 4.04 43.96
CA GLU A 254 -6.74 3.47 42.61
C GLU A 254 -5.48 2.62 42.31
N THR A 255 -5.62 1.67 41.41
CA THR A 255 -4.56 0.81 40.89
C THR A 255 -4.49 0.96 39.38
N VAL A 256 -3.28 1.19 38.85
CA VAL A 256 -3.03 1.27 37.40
C VAL A 256 -2.29 0.02 36.92
N ARG A 257 -2.67 -0.49 35.74
CA ARG A 257 -2.03 -1.62 35.08
C ARG A 257 -1.40 -1.19 33.77
N LEU A 258 -0.18 -1.65 33.52
CA LEU A 258 0.62 -1.32 32.34
C LEU A 258 1.33 -2.57 31.82
N ALA A 259 1.51 -2.65 30.51
CA ALA A 259 2.39 -3.64 29.88
C ALA A 259 3.77 -3.00 29.64
N VAL A 260 4.82 -3.59 30.18
CA VAL A 260 6.19 -3.06 30.11
C VAL A 260 7.03 -3.92 29.17
N GLY A 261 7.49 -3.33 28.07
CA GLY A 261 8.48 -3.93 27.17
C GLY A 261 9.84 -3.27 27.38
N PHE A 262 10.87 -4.07 27.67
CA PHE A 262 12.22 -3.55 27.92
C PHE A 262 12.97 -3.34 26.61
N ARG A 263 13.24 -2.09 26.23
CA ARG A 263 13.97 -1.79 24.98
C ARG A 263 14.66 -0.43 25.01
N THR A 264 15.84 -0.35 24.40
CA THR A 264 16.57 0.92 24.24
C THR A 264 16.72 1.28 22.77
N VAL A 265 16.24 2.46 22.38
CA VAL A 265 16.51 3.07 21.06
C VAL A 265 17.77 3.93 21.18
N SER A 266 18.65 3.87 20.18
CA SER A 266 19.84 4.72 20.12
C SER A 266 20.29 4.96 18.69
N ILE A 267 21.08 6.01 18.49
CA ILE A 267 21.73 6.30 17.21
C ILE A 267 23.24 6.28 17.43
N ALA A 268 23.95 5.47 16.65
CA ALA A 268 25.41 5.39 16.72
C ALA A 268 26.00 5.27 15.32
N GLY A 269 26.95 6.14 14.98
CA GLY A 269 27.65 6.12 13.69
C GLY A 269 26.73 6.26 12.48
N GLY A 270 25.64 7.02 12.60
CA GLY A 270 24.64 7.16 11.53
C GLY A 270 23.72 5.96 11.35
N VAL A 271 23.66 5.03 12.31
CA VAL A 271 22.79 3.85 12.25
C VAL A 271 21.77 3.93 13.38
N LEU A 272 20.50 3.66 13.06
CA LEU A 272 19.43 3.50 14.03
C LEU A 272 19.54 2.11 14.67
N LEU A 273 19.60 2.07 16.00
CA LEU A 273 19.75 0.85 16.77
C LEU A 273 18.58 0.67 17.73
N VAL A 274 18.16 -0.58 17.89
CA VAL A 274 17.34 -1.02 19.03
C VAL A 274 18.04 -2.17 19.73
N ASN A 275 18.14 -2.10 21.06
CA ASN A 275 18.80 -3.10 21.89
C ASN A 275 20.24 -3.41 21.43
N GLY A 276 20.93 -2.37 20.93
CA GLY A 276 22.31 -2.45 20.43
C GLY A 276 22.48 -3.07 19.04
N ARG A 277 21.40 -3.39 18.32
CA ARG A 277 21.43 -3.97 16.97
C ARG A 277 20.84 -3.01 15.92
N PRO A 278 21.37 -2.97 14.68
CA PRO A 278 20.80 -2.21 13.58
C PRO A 278 19.33 -2.55 13.35
N LEU A 279 18.50 -1.52 13.18
CA LEU A 279 17.08 -1.65 12.88
C LEU A 279 16.82 -1.35 11.40
N LEU A 280 16.12 -2.28 10.74
CA LEU A 280 15.55 -2.08 9.41
C LEU A 280 14.03 -2.03 9.49
N LEU A 281 13.46 -0.87 9.17
CA LEU A 281 12.04 -0.58 9.17
C LEU A 281 11.43 -1.01 7.84
N LYS A 282 10.51 -1.97 7.93
CA LYS A 282 9.69 -2.50 6.84
C LYS A 282 8.27 -2.02 7.09
N GLY A 283 8.04 -0.74 6.80
CA GLY A 283 6.92 0.01 7.33
C GLY A 283 5.81 0.31 6.34
N VAL A 284 4.67 0.75 6.87
CA VAL A 284 3.55 1.35 6.14
C VAL A 284 3.03 2.58 6.89
N ASN A 285 2.57 3.59 6.16
CA ASN A 285 1.77 4.69 6.73
C ASN A 285 0.34 4.19 6.95
N ARG A 286 -0.27 4.52 8.10
CA ARG A 286 -1.62 4.08 8.44
C ARG A 286 -2.45 5.25 8.96
N HIS A 287 -3.40 5.67 8.14
CA HIS A 287 -4.57 6.41 8.61
C HIS A 287 -5.57 5.50 9.33
N GLU A 288 -6.36 6.08 10.24
CA GLU A 288 -7.54 5.43 10.80
C GLU A 288 -8.71 5.54 9.82
N PHE A 289 -9.07 4.44 9.17
CA PHE A 289 -10.17 4.48 8.21
C PHE A 289 -11.03 3.22 8.20
N HIS A 290 -12.33 3.43 8.01
CA HIS A 290 -13.32 2.41 7.71
C HIS A 290 -14.34 2.97 6.70
N PRO A 291 -14.69 2.22 5.64
CA PRO A 291 -15.50 2.74 4.52
C PRO A 291 -16.89 3.24 4.94
N GLU A 292 -17.46 2.71 6.02
CA GLU A 292 -18.77 3.13 6.55
C GLU A 292 -18.68 4.03 7.79
N ARG A 293 -17.50 4.15 8.43
CA ARG A 293 -17.36 4.80 9.75
C ARG A 293 -16.32 5.91 9.78
N GLY A 294 -15.60 6.16 8.69
CA GLY A 294 -14.51 7.14 8.66
C GLY A 294 -13.43 6.77 9.67
N ARG A 295 -13.02 7.73 10.51
CA ARG A 295 -12.02 7.54 11.57
C ARG A 295 -12.58 6.90 12.85
N ALA A 296 -13.89 6.66 12.96
CA ALA A 296 -14.49 5.94 14.10
C ALA A 296 -14.28 4.41 13.99
N VAL A 297 -13.01 3.99 13.91
CA VAL A 297 -12.58 2.59 13.74
C VAL A 297 -12.78 1.79 15.03
N THR A 298 -13.17 0.52 14.91
CA THR A 298 -13.34 -0.36 16.08
C THR A 298 -12.04 -1.03 16.48
N TYR A 299 -11.99 -1.57 17.70
CA TYR A 299 -10.88 -2.41 18.16
C TYR A 299 -10.61 -3.59 17.21
N GLU A 300 -11.65 -4.26 16.74
CA GLU A 300 -11.54 -5.41 15.84
C GLU A 300 -10.96 -4.98 14.50
N THR A 301 -11.34 -3.80 14.01
CA THR A 301 -10.80 -3.21 12.77
C THR A 301 -9.31 -2.93 12.92
N MET A 302 -8.93 -2.27 14.01
CA MET A 302 -7.52 -2.00 14.33
C MET A 302 -6.71 -3.28 14.48
N ARG A 303 -7.26 -4.30 15.14
CA ARG A 303 -6.61 -5.61 15.30
C ARG A 303 -6.43 -6.29 13.95
N GLU A 304 -7.45 -6.29 13.10
CA GLU A 304 -7.34 -6.90 11.77
C GLU A 304 -6.27 -6.23 10.91
N ASP A 305 -6.14 -4.90 10.97
CA ASP A 305 -5.06 -4.19 10.27
C ASP A 305 -3.68 -4.70 10.74
N VAL A 306 -3.44 -4.77 12.06
CA VAL A 306 -2.15 -5.26 12.60
C VAL A 306 -1.89 -6.71 12.23
N LEU A 307 -2.91 -7.58 12.30
CA LEU A 307 -2.78 -8.99 11.91
C LEU A 307 -2.43 -9.11 10.42
N LEU A 308 -3.07 -8.33 9.56
CA LEU A 308 -2.83 -8.34 8.13
C LEU A 308 -1.42 -7.83 7.80
N MET A 309 -0.96 -6.76 8.46
CA MET A 309 0.41 -6.26 8.37
C MET A 309 1.44 -7.37 8.71
N LYS A 310 1.28 -8.04 9.86
CA LYS A 310 2.18 -9.13 10.29
C LYS A 310 2.19 -10.30 9.30
N ARG A 311 1.03 -10.67 8.74
CA ARG A 311 0.91 -11.72 7.70
C ARG A 311 1.63 -11.36 6.39
N HIS A 312 1.95 -10.09 6.18
CA HIS A 312 2.61 -9.55 4.99
C HIS A 312 4.02 -8.99 5.29
N ASN A 313 4.68 -9.52 6.33
CA ASN A 313 6.07 -9.20 6.68
C ASN A 313 6.33 -7.73 7.06
N VAL A 314 5.28 -6.92 7.28
CA VAL A 314 5.40 -5.56 7.82
C VAL A 314 5.83 -5.64 9.29
N ASN A 315 6.81 -4.83 9.67
CA ASN A 315 7.32 -4.77 11.04
C ASN A 315 7.20 -3.38 11.69
N ALA A 316 6.75 -2.38 10.94
CA ALA A 316 6.66 -1.01 11.42
C ALA A 316 5.42 -0.28 10.88
N VAL A 317 4.95 0.73 11.61
CA VAL A 317 3.86 1.62 11.20
C VAL A 317 4.18 3.07 11.57
N ARG A 318 3.85 4.00 10.68
CA ARG A 318 3.79 5.44 10.98
C ARG A 318 2.33 5.83 11.11
N THR A 319 1.98 6.57 12.16
CA THR A 319 0.60 7.00 12.44
C THR A 319 0.28 8.28 11.67
N SER A 320 0.25 8.17 10.33
CA SER A 320 0.02 9.29 9.42
C SER A 320 -1.37 9.92 9.61
N HIS A 321 -1.52 11.22 9.88
CA HIS A 321 -0.50 12.15 10.45
C HIS A 321 -1.00 12.73 11.77
N TYR A 322 -1.29 11.82 12.69
CA TYR A 322 -1.85 12.12 14.00
C TYR A 322 -1.82 10.89 14.91
N PRO A 323 -1.90 11.07 16.24
CA PRO A 323 -1.85 9.95 17.14
C PRO A 323 -3.10 9.07 16.95
N PRO A 324 -2.96 7.73 16.87
CA PRO A 324 -4.06 6.81 16.60
C PRO A 324 -4.96 6.70 17.84
N HIS A 325 -6.05 5.94 17.76
CA HIS A 325 -6.77 5.53 18.95
C HIS A 325 -5.82 4.76 19.90
N PRO A 326 -5.80 5.02 21.23
CA PRO A 326 -4.80 4.43 22.14
C PRO A 326 -4.72 2.89 22.09
N ALA A 327 -5.86 2.23 21.89
CA ALA A 327 -5.91 0.77 21.76
C ALA A 327 -5.12 0.21 20.56
N PHE A 328 -4.80 1.02 19.54
CA PHE A 328 -3.92 0.61 18.45
C PHE A 328 -2.48 0.41 18.93
N LEU A 329 -1.98 1.25 19.84
CA LEU A 329 -0.64 1.11 20.40
C LEU A 329 -0.54 -0.10 21.33
N ASP A 330 -1.61 -0.40 22.09
CA ASP A 330 -1.71 -1.66 22.84
C ASP A 330 -1.55 -2.88 21.90
N LEU A 331 -2.19 -2.86 20.72
CA LEU A 331 -2.07 -3.92 19.71
C LEU A 331 -0.66 -4.00 19.11
N CYS A 332 -0.01 -2.85 18.87
CA CYS A 332 1.37 -2.80 18.37
C CYS A 332 2.38 -3.36 19.40
N ASP A 333 2.15 -3.09 20.69
CA ASP A 333 2.95 -3.65 21.77
C ASP A 333 2.79 -5.18 21.87
N GLU A 334 1.54 -5.67 21.78
CA GLU A 334 1.19 -7.10 21.93
C GLU A 334 1.64 -7.94 20.73
N LEU A 335 1.36 -7.48 19.51
CA LEU A 335 1.58 -8.23 18.27
C LEU A 335 2.93 -7.91 17.61
N GLY A 336 3.60 -6.85 18.08
CA GLY A 336 4.94 -6.47 17.67
C GLY A 336 4.97 -5.69 16.35
N LEU A 337 4.86 -4.36 16.44
CA LEU A 337 5.17 -3.41 15.39
C LEU A 337 5.99 -2.25 15.98
N TRP A 338 7.02 -1.78 15.26
CA TRP A 338 7.68 -0.52 15.57
C TRP A 338 6.80 0.65 15.17
N VAL A 339 6.69 1.69 16.00
CA VAL A 339 5.81 2.83 15.74
C VAL A 339 6.62 4.12 15.68
N ILE A 340 6.42 4.88 14.59
CA ILE A 340 6.65 6.33 14.57
C ILE A 340 5.31 6.96 14.94
N ASP A 341 5.23 7.52 16.13
CA ASP A 341 3.99 8.14 16.62
C ASP A 341 4.02 9.65 16.32
N GLU A 342 3.09 10.09 15.49
CA GLU A 342 3.10 11.40 14.88
C GLU A 342 2.11 12.36 15.53
N CYS A 343 2.59 13.57 15.82
CA CYS A 343 1.78 14.66 16.31
C CYS A 343 0.69 15.04 15.30
N ASP A 344 -0.47 15.43 15.80
CA ASP A 344 -1.58 15.93 15.02
C ASP A 344 -1.24 17.35 14.50
N PHE A 345 -0.49 17.45 13.40
CA PHE A 345 -0.02 18.72 12.85
C PHE A 345 0.36 18.64 11.37
N GLU A 346 -0.39 19.35 10.53
CA GLU A 346 -0.13 19.49 9.09
C GLU A 346 -0.64 20.84 8.56
N THR A 347 0.16 21.52 7.73
CA THR A 347 -0.16 22.86 7.19
C THR A 347 0.13 22.95 5.68
N HIS A 348 -0.01 21.84 4.96
CA HIS A 348 0.48 21.67 3.59
C HIS A 348 -0.09 22.72 2.62
N GLY A 349 -1.36 23.10 2.76
CA GLY A 349 -2.00 24.13 1.95
C GLY A 349 -1.33 25.51 2.01
N PHE A 350 -0.52 25.81 3.04
CA PHE A 350 0.30 27.02 3.06
C PHE A 350 1.41 27.01 1.99
N GLY A 351 1.85 25.83 1.54
CA GLY A 351 2.78 25.68 0.40
C GLY A 351 2.23 26.33 -0.88
N GLN A 352 0.92 26.26 -1.11
CA GLN A 352 0.25 26.88 -2.27
C GLN A 352 0.31 28.41 -2.25
N VAL A 353 0.52 29.02 -1.08
CA VAL A 353 0.73 30.45 -0.90
C VAL A 353 2.18 30.80 -0.54
N GLY A 354 3.13 29.92 -0.87
CA GLY A 354 4.56 30.13 -0.63
C GLY A 354 4.90 30.27 0.85
N TRP A 355 4.24 29.48 1.70
CA TRP A 355 4.40 29.43 3.15
C TRP A 355 4.16 30.75 3.91
N ARG A 356 3.52 31.73 3.26
CA ARG A 356 3.20 33.03 3.88
C ARG A 356 2.20 32.85 5.02
N GLY A 357 2.56 33.30 6.22
CA GLY A 357 1.70 33.20 7.39
C GLY A 357 1.54 31.79 7.95
N ASN A 358 2.41 30.85 7.54
CA ASN A 358 2.38 29.47 8.00
C ASN A 358 2.46 29.41 9.56
N PRO A 359 1.54 28.69 10.23
CA PRO A 359 1.58 28.43 11.67
C PRO A 359 2.92 27.92 12.19
N THR A 360 3.71 27.22 11.39
CA THR A 360 5.03 26.70 11.79
C THR A 360 6.04 27.81 12.16
N ASP A 361 5.94 29.01 11.57
CA ASP A 361 6.82 30.15 11.91
C ASP A 361 6.08 31.35 12.56
N ASP A 362 4.78 31.25 12.80
CA ASP A 362 4.03 32.33 13.44
C ASP A 362 3.98 32.13 14.97
N PRO A 363 4.58 33.04 15.78
CA PRO A 363 4.68 32.87 17.22
C PRO A 363 3.32 32.86 17.94
N ARG A 364 2.24 33.33 17.30
CA ARG A 364 0.88 33.27 17.87
C ARG A 364 0.41 31.83 18.05
N TRP A 365 0.91 30.90 17.25
CA TRP A 365 0.56 29.48 17.29
C TRP A 365 1.44 28.63 18.21
N ALA A 366 2.47 29.21 18.83
CA ALA A 366 3.46 28.46 19.61
C ALA A 366 2.82 27.62 20.73
N ASP A 367 1.86 28.19 21.46
CA ASP A 367 1.17 27.50 22.55
C ASP A 367 0.27 26.36 22.02
N ALA A 368 -0.36 26.54 20.86
CA ALA A 368 -1.20 25.52 20.24
C ALA A 368 -0.38 24.32 19.74
N LEU A 369 0.76 24.57 19.09
CA LEU A 369 1.67 23.53 18.62
C LEU A 369 2.34 22.79 19.79
N LEU A 370 2.72 23.51 20.84
CA LEU A 370 3.25 22.90 22.06
C LEU A 370 2.22 22.04 22.78
N ASP A 371 0.96 22.48 22.86
CA ASP A 371 -0.14 21.69 23.44
C ASP A 371 -0.36 20.38 22.67
N ARG A 372 -0.35 20.44 21.34
CA ARG A 372 -0.48 19.26 20.47
C ARG A 372 0.62 18.23 20.77
N MET A 373 1.88 18.67 20.76
CA MET A 373 3.01 17.79 21.04
C MET A 373 2.96 17.22 22.47
N ARG A 374 2.55 18.03 23.46
CA ARG A 374 2.37 17.59 24.84
C ARG A 374 1.34 16.47 24.96
N ARG A 375 0.18 16.65 24.35
CA ARG A 375 -0.90 15.66 24.39
C ARG A 375 -0.54 14.38 23.67
N THR A 376 0.20 14.44 22.57
CA THR A 376 0.78 13.27 21.89
C THR A 376 1.72 12.50 22.81
N VAL A 377 2.81 13.12 23.26
CA VAL A 377 3.85 12.43 24.03
C VAL A 377 3.30 11.95 25.37
N GLU A 378 2.56 12.77 26.10
CA GLU A 378 2.08 12.37 27.42
C GLU A 378 1.12 11.20 27.37
N ARG A 379 0.29 11.09 26.33
CA ARG A 379 -0.68 10.01 26.16
C ARG A 379 0.03 8.67 25.98
N ASP A 380 1.10 8.64 25.18
CA ASP A 380 1.64 7.41 24.60
C ASP A 380 3.04 7.01 25.10
N LYS A 381 3.65 7.82 25.98
CA LYS A 381 5.01 7.64 26.53
C LYS A 381 5.35 6.27 27.10
N ASN A 382 4.35 5.48 27.51
CA ASN A 382 4.54 4.16 28.13
C ASN A 382 4.60 2.99 27.15
N HIS A 383 4.33 3.21 25.86
CA HIS A 383 4.32 2.13 24.86
C HIS A 383 5.75 1.78 24.39
N PRO A 384 6.21 0.51 24.54
CA PRO A 384 7.49 0.07 23.99
C PRO A 384 7.52 0.08 22.45
N SER A 385 6.38 -0.07 21.77
CA SER A 385 6.30 0.00 20.31
C SER A 385 6.71 1.36 19.73
N VAL A 386 6.38 2.45 20.42
CA VAL A 386 6.77 3.80 19.99
C VAL A 386 8.28 3.96 20.12
N ILE A 387 8.97 4.08 18.99
CA ILE A 387 10.43 4.24 18.94
C ILE A 387 10.86 5.65 18.53
N MET A 388 9.97 6.44 17.93
CA MET A 388 10.22 7.82 17.54
C MET A 388 8.98 8.68 17.74
N TRP A 389 9.19 9.95 18.05
CA TRP A 389 8.16 10.98 18.03
C TRP A 389 8.28 11.80 16.76
N SER A 390 7.21 11.88 15.97
CA SER A 390 7.17 12.79 14.82
C SER A 390 6.48 14.11 15.18
N LEU A 391 7.08 15.23 14.78
CA LEU A 391 6.55 16.57 15.08
C LEU A 391 5.27 16.90 14.29
N GLY A 392 5.00 16.18 13.20
CA GLY A 392 3.92 16.45 12.25
C GLY A 392 4.36 16.11 10.83
N ASN A 393 3.55 16.49 9.85
CA ASN A 393 3.78 16.23 8.43
C ASN A 393 3.62 17.50 7.59
N GLU A 394 4.39 17.61 6.50
CA GLU A 394 4.29 18.65 5.45
C GLU A 394 3.93 20.06 5.95
N ALA A 395 4.52 20.47 7.09
CA ALA A 395 4.17 21.73 7.74
C ALA A 395 5.21 22.84 7.48
N GLY A 396 6.14 22.65 6.54
CA GLY A 396 7.20 23.61 6.23
C GLY A 396 8.23 23.78 7.36
N VAL A 397 8.96 24.89 7.39
CA VAL A 397 10.04 25.15 8.36
C VAL A 397 9.80 26.45 9.11
N GLY A 398 10.02 26.46 10.42
CA GLY A 398 9.79 27.64 11.25
C GLY A 398 10.08 27.44 12.74
N ARG A 399 10.08 28.55 13.48
CA ARG A 399 10.49 28.60 14.89
C ARG A 399 9.71 27.67 15.83
N ASN A 400 8.46 27.34 15.51
CA ASN A 400 7.63 26.55 16.42
C ASN A 400 8.04 25.07 16.40
N LEU A 401 8.78 24.61 15.39
CA LEU A 401 9.43 23.30 15.41
C LEU A 401 10.41 23.19 16.57
N ALA A 402 11.20 24.23 16.83
CA ALA A 402 12.12 24.27 17.98
C ALA A 402 11.37 24.20 19.32
N VAL A 403 10.18 24.80 19.40
CA VAL A 403 9.34 24.77 20.61
C VAL A 403 8.85 23.36 20.89
N MET A 404 8.30 22.68 19.88
CA MET A 404 7.82 21.31 20.00
C MET A 404 8.98 20.36 20.31
N ALA A 405 10.05 20.42 19.51
CA ALA A 405 11.18 19.51 19.61
C ALA A 405 12.01 19.72 20.88
N GLY A 406 12.16 20.97 21.34
CA GLY A 406 12.83 21.29 22.59
C GLY A 406 12.10 20.69 23.79
N TRP A 407 10.77 20.86 23.85
CA TRP A 407 9.97 20.28 24.93
C TRP A 407 10.01 18.74 24.90
N THR A 408 9.89 18.12 23.72
CA THR A 408 9.94 16.66 23.59
C THR A 408 11.27 16.08 24.06
N ARG A 409 12.42 16.70 23.71
CA ARG A 409 13.74 16.26 24.18
C ARG A 409 13.89 16.33 25.69
N ASP A 410 13.38 17.40 26.30
CA ASP A 410 13.41 17.57 27.75
C ASP A 410 12.48 16.57 28.45
N ARG A 411 11.33 16.26 27.84
CA ARG A 411 10.31 15.39 28.41
C ARG A 411 10.63 13.90 28.32
N ASP A 412 11.12 13.46 27.16
CA ASP A 412 11.41 12.07 26.84
C ASP A 412 12.66 11.96 25.94
N PRO A 413 13.85 11.90 26.54
CA PRO A 413 15.09 11.72 25.79
C PRO A 413 15.30 10.27 25.31
N SER A 414 14.37 9.34 25.60
CA SER A 414 14.52 7.92 25.26
C SER A 414 14.18 7.58 23.80
N ARG A 415 13.57 8.52 23.07
CA ARG A 415 13.08 8.34 21.69
C ARG A 415 13.59 9.48 20.80
N PRO A 416 14.19 9.17 19.63
CA PRO A 416 14.56 10.18 18.64
C PRO A 416 13.35 10.96 18.10
N ILE A 417 13.60 12.20 17.67
CA ILE A 417 12.62 13.05 17.01
C ILE A 417 12.71 12.91 15.49
N HIS A 418 11.55 12.71 14.86
CA HIS A 418 11.34 12.70 13.42
C HIS A 418 10.62 13.98 12.96
N TYR A 419 11.01 14.52 11.82
CA TYR A 419 10.24 15.51 11.06
C TYR A 419 10.82 15.62 9.66
N GLU A 420 10.01 15.40 8.63
CA GLU A 420 10.48 15.41 7.23
C GLU A 420 10.65 16.84 6.71
N GLY A 421 9.70 17.74 6.99
CA GLY A 421 9.59 19.04 6.32
C GLY A 421 10.78 20.00 6.48
N ASP A 422 11.75 19.71 7.37
CA ASP A 422 13.03 20.41 7.49
C ASP A 422 14.20 19.49 7.07
N TRP A 423 14.58 19.55 5.78
CA TRP A 423 15.68 18.74 5.23
C TRP A 423 17.07 19.11 5.75
N SER A 424 17.20 20.19 6.53
CA SER A 424 18.43 20.52 7.25
C SER A 424 18.57 19.75 8.57
N CYS A 425 17.48 19.13 9.02
CA CYS A 425 17.34 18.42 10.27
C CYS A 425 17.76 19.25 11.49
N GLU A 426 17.47 20.55 11.53
CA GLU A 426 17.86 21.44 12.64
C GLU A 426 17.29 20.96 13.98
N HIS A 427 16.07 20.44 13.94
CA HIS A 427 15.31 20.04 15.13
C HIS A 427 14.95 18.54 15.17
N ALA A 428 15.46 17.73 14.22
CA ALA A 428 15.23 16.29 14.16
C ALA A 428 16.54 15.50 14.45
N ASP A 429 16.38 14.23 14.84
CA ASP A 429 17.50 13.33 15.17
C ASP A 429 17.73 12.26 14.07
N VAL A 430 16.81 12.17 13.11
CA VAL A 430 16.88 11.30 11.93
C VAL A 430 16.72 12.14 10.65
N TYR A 431 17.44 11.79 9.58
CA TYR A 431 17.23 12.40 8.27
C TYR A 431 16.08 11.67 7.58
N SER A 432 14.96 12.36 7.41
CA SER A 432 13.79 11.81 6.73
C SER A 432 13.57 12.48 5.39
N ARG A 433 13.07 11.71 4.43
CA ARG A 433 12.54 12.19 3.15
C ARG A 433 11.28 11.43 2.79
N MET A 434 10.44 12.05 1.98
CA MET A 434 9.38 11.37 1.26
C MET A 434 9.71 11.25 -0.24
N TYR A 435 9.40 10.09 -0.81
CA TYR A 435 9.48 9.79 -2.25
C TYR A 435 10.84 10.06 -2.92
N ALA A 436 11.94 9.96 -2.17
CA ALA A 436 13.28 10.13 -2.71
C ALA A 436 13.57 9.03 -3.74
N SER A 437 14.11 9.41 -4.90
CA SER A 437 14.40 8.45 -5.98
C SER A 437 15.42 7.39 -5.54
N HIS A 438 15.42 6.21 -6.17
CA HIS A 438 16.42 5.17 -5.89
C HIS A 438 17.87 5.69 -5.98
N ALA A 439 18.16 6.56 -6.95
CA ALA A 439 19.49 7.16 -7.12
C ALA A 439 19.86 8.09 -5.94
N GLU A 440 18.89 8.87 -5.45
CA GLU A 440 19.07 9.73 -4.28
C GLU A 440 19.27 8.90 -3.01
N VAL A 441 18.44 7.88 -2.80
CA VAL A 441 18.57 6.96 -1.65
C VAL A 441 19.93 6.25 -1.66
N GLU A 442 20.41 5.83 -2.83
CA GLU A 442 21.75 5.25 -2.95
C GLU A 442 22.85 6.27 -2.64
N ALA A 443 22.72 7.52 -3.10
CA ALA A 443 23.67 8.58 -2.79
C ALA A 443 23.74 8.86 -1.27
N ILE A 444 22.58 8.91 -0.60
CA ILE A 444 22.47 9.05 0.85
C ILE A 444 23.09 7.85 1.57
N GLY A 445 22.80 6.63 1.12
CA GLY A 445 23.37 5.39 1.69
C GLY A 445 24.89 5.33 1.60
N ARG A 446 25.46 5.94 0.57
CA ARG A 446 26.92 6.10 0.36
C ARG A 446 27.52 7.32 1.08
N GLY A 447 26.70 8.22 1.61
CA GLY A 447 27.16 9.46 2.24
C GLY A 447 27.66 10.52 1.25
N VAL A 448 27.21 10.45 0.00
CA VAL A 448 27.61 11.35 -1.10
C VAL A 448 26.42 12.15 -1.64
N GLU A 449 25.34 12.26 -0.87
CA GLU A 449 24.22 13.15 -1.18
C GLU A 449 24.68 14.61 -1.28
N ASP A 450 23.90 15.46 -1.94
CA ASP A 450 24.23 16.88 -2.11
C ASP A 450 24.37 17.59 -0.74
N PRO A 451 25.42 18.43 -0.56
CA PRO A 451 25.67 19.11 0.69
C PRO A 451 24.66 20.22 0.97
N LEU A 452 24.39 20.47 2.26
CA LEU A 452 23.70 21.69 2.69
C LEU A 452 24.64 22.91 2.62
N ASP A 453 24.04 24.09 2.50
CA ASP A 453 24.77 25.37 2.50
C ASP A 453 25.46 25.64 3.86
N ASP A 454 24.86 25.21 4.97
CA ASP A 454 25.47 25.29 6.31
C ASP A 454 26.31 24.02 6.58
N PRO A 455 27.64 24.13 6.69
CA PRO A 455 28.51 22.97 6.89
C PRO A 455 28.30 22.27 8.23
N ALA A 456 27.83 22.96 9.26
CA ALA A 456 27.58 22.36 10.58
C ALA A 456 26.27 21.55 10.56
N LEU A 457 25.24 22.05 9.88
CA LEU A 457 24.00 21.29 9.65
C LEU A 457 24.29 20.08 8.73
N ASP A 458 25.08 20.27 7.66
CA ASP A 458 25.45 19.18 6.74
C ASP A 458 26.19 18.05 7.48
N ALA A 459 27.20 18.40 8.27
CA ALA A 459 27.96 17.43 9.06
C ALA A 459 27.07 16.69 10.07
N ARG A 460 26.11 17.38 10.71
CA ARG A 460 25.15 16.75 11.64
C ARG A 460 24.23 15.79 10.90
N ARG A 461 23.59 16.23 9.80
CA ARG A 461 22.67 15.43 8.98
C ARG A 461 23.36 14.19 8.37
N ARG A 462 24.61 14.32 7.91
CA ARG A 462 25.41 13.19 7.40
C ARG A 462 25.72 12.14 8.45
N ALA A 463 25.72 12.51 9.73
CA ALA A 463 25.90 11.61 10.86
C ALA A 463 24.59 10.99 11.37
N MET A 464 23.44 11.33 10.79
CA MET A 464 22.14 10.76 11.13
C MET A 464 21.83 9.49 10.30
N PRO A 465 21.05 8.54 10.85
CA PRO A 465 20.40 7.53 10.04
C PRO A 465 19.39 8.19 9.10
N PHE A 466 19.14 7.53 7.99
CA PHE A 466 18.18 7.96 6.99
C PHE A 466 17.00 7.00 6.92
N LEU A 467 15.79 7.52 6.80
CA LEU A 467 14.61 6.72 6.46
C LEU A 467 13.75 7.45 5.43
N GLN A 468 12.95 6.69 4.68
CA GLN A 468 11.86 7.27 3.90
C GLN A 468 10.56 7.19 4.69
N CYS A 469 10.06 8.32 5.22
CA CYS A 469 8.79 8.31 5.96
C CYS A 469 7.60 8.02 5.05
N GLU A 470 7.76 8.24 3.75
CA GLU A 470 6.84 7.85 2.70
C GLU A 470 7.66 7.44 1.47
N TYR A 471 7.34 6.29 0.87
CA TYR A 471 7.92 5.88 -0.41
C TYR A 471 6.98 4.93 -1.12
N ALA A 472 7.31 4.60 -2.37
CA ALA A 472 6.62 3.60 -3.17
C ALA A 472 5.08 3.77 -3.15
N HIS A 473 4.61 4.94 -3.57
CA HIS A 473 3.18 5.30 -3.54
C HIS A 473 2.30 4.23 -4.20
N ALA A 474 1.35 3.67 -3.45
CA ALA A 474 0.64 2.43 -3.75
C ALA A 474 -0.66 2.63 -4.54
N MET A 475 -0.93 3.85 -5.01
CA MET A 475 -2.14 4.19 -5.75
C MET A 475 -2.34 3.39 -7.03
N GLY A 476 -3.53 2.80 -7.12
CA GLY A 476 -3.97 2.04 -8.28
C GLY A 476 -3.10 0.81 -8.54
N ASN A 477 -2.78 0.58 -9.81
CA ASN A 477 -1.84 -0.47 -10.17
C ASN A 477 -0.41 -0.03 -9.83
N GLY A 478 0.24 -0.76 -8.91
CA GLY A 478 1.54 -0.44 -8.34
C GLY A 478 1.70 -1.02 -6.93
N PRO A 479 2.76 -0.64 -6.19
CA PRO A 479 3.88 0.20 -6.61
C PRO A 479 5.01 -0.56 -7.31
N GLY A 480 5.58 0.01 -8.38
CA GLY A 480 6.80 -0.50 -9.02
C GLY A 480 8.09 -0.12 -8.26
N GLY A 481 9.15 -0.93 -8.41
CA GLY A 481 10.47 -0.59 -7.88
C GLY A 481 10.72 -0.89 -6.39
N LEU A 482 9.82 -1.65 -5.74
CA LEU A 482 9.91 -2.03 -4.33
C LEU A 482 11.19 -2.83 -4.01
N ALA A 483 11.54 -3.79 -4.88
CA ALA A 483 12.68 -4.69 -4.65
C ALA A 483 14.01 -3.92 -4.65
N GLU A 484 14.14 -2.91 -5.52
CA GLU A 484 15.31 -2.06 -5.64
C GLU A 484 15.49 -1.17 -4.41
N TYR A 485 14.42 -0.59 -3.87
CA TYR A 485 14.51 0.13 -2.59
C TYR A 485 14.94 -0.81 -1.47
N GLN A 486 14.33 -1.99 -1.38
CA GLN A 486 14.68 -2.97 -0.35
C GLN A 486 16.14 -3.42 -0.45
N GLU A 487 16.67 -3.63 -1.66
CA GLU A 487 18.07 -3.95 -1.87
C GLU A 487 18.99 -2.82 -1.37
N LEU A 488 18.64 -1.56 -1.64
CA LEU A 488 19.40 -0.41 -1.12
C LEU A 488 19.38 -0.38 0.41
N PHE A 489 18.21 -0.55 1.03
CA PHE A 489 18.07 -0.55 2.48
C PHE A 489 18.86 -1.67 3.16
N GLU A 490 18.92 -2.87 2.56
CA GLU A 490 19.72 -3.98 3.07
C GLU A 490 21.23 -3.77 2.87
N ARG A 491 21.62 -3.04 1.82
CA ARG A 491 23.03 -2.83 1.44
C ARG A 491 23.75 -1.79 2.31
N TYR A 492 23.07 -0.72 2.69
CA TYR A 492 23.69 0.43 3.36
C TYR A 492 23.17 0.61 4.80
N PRO A 493 23.99 0.37 5.84
CA PRO A 493 23.55 0.46 7.25
C PRO A 493 22.98 1.81 7.69
N ARG A 494 23.32 2.91 7.01
CA ARG A 494 22.76 4.24 7.27
C ARG A 494 21.27 4.31 6.92
N LEU A 495 20.81 3.50 5.97
CA LEU A 495 19.42 3.46 5.52
C LEU A 495 18.62 2.55 6.46
N ALA A 496 17.83 3.14 7.34
CA ALA A 496 17.00 2.46 8.32
C ALA A 496 15.68 1.91 7.72
N GLY A 497 15.51 1.95 6.40
CA GLY A 497 14.31 1.47 5.70
C GLY A 497 13.31 2.60 5.38
N GLY A 498 12.02 2.25 5.32
CA GLY A 498 10.98 3.23 4.99
C GLY A 498 9.56 2.71 5.20
N PHE A 499 8.60 3.60 4.96
CA PHE A 499 7.16 3.36 5.16
C PHE A 499 6.40 3.60 3.86
N VAL A 500 5.75 2.56 3.33
CA VAL A 500 4.97 2.69 2.09
C VAL A 500 3.79 3.64 2.30
N TRP A 501 3.51 4.49 1.32
CA TRP A 501 2.29 5.31 1.28
C TRP A 501 1.24 4.66 0.36
N GLU A 502 0.08 4.22 0.86
CA GLU A 502 -0.24 4.00 2.27
C GLU A 502 -0.90 2.63 2.51
N TRP A 503 -1.39 2.39 3.74
CA TRP A 503 -1.95 1.10 4.11
C TRP A 503 -3.26 0.79 3.38
N ILE A 504 -4.22 1.71 3.36
CA ILE A 504 -5.61 1.41 2.97
C ILE A 504 -6.21 2.52 2.09
N ASP A 505 -6.91 2.12 1.03
CA ASP A 505 -7.74 3.03 0.25
C ASP A 505 -8.85 3.65 1.11
N HIS A 506 -9.00 4.97 1.09
CA HIS A 506 -10.06 5.67 1.80
C HIS A 506 -11.37 5.79 1.00
N GLY A 507 -11.75 4.74 0.26
CA GLY A 507 -13.01 4.72 -0.46
C GLY A 507 -14.22 4.60 0.48
N LEU A 508 -15.09 5.61 0.54
CA LEU A 508 -16.30 5.58 1.38
C LEU A 508 -17.38 4.73 0.72
N ALA A 509 -18.03 3.84 1.48
CA ALA A 509 -19.11 2.98 0.95
C ALA A 509 -20.26 3.85 0.40
N HIS A 510 -20.62 3.63 -0.87
CA HIS A 510 -21.58 4.47 -1.57
C HIS A 510 -22.52 3.65 -2.45
N PRO A 511 -23.86 3.85 -2.38
CA PRO A 511 -24.84 3.00 -3.06
C PRO A 511 -24.75 3.04 -4.60
N ARG A 512 -24.27 4.15 -5.17
CA ARG A 512 -24.13 4.30 -6.63
C ARG A 512 -22.75 3.86 -7.14
N HIS A 513 -21.71 4.12 -6.36
CA HIS A 513 -20.31 4.04 -6.81
C HIS A 513 -19.63 2.76 -6.30
N GLY A 514 -20.25 2.05 -5.35
CA GLY A 514 -19.60 1.02 -4.55
C GLY A 514 -18.73 1.69 -3.48
N TYR A 515 -17.62 2.30 -3.92
CA TYR A 515 -16.78 3.17 -3.11
C TYR A 515 -16.67 4.54 -3.78
N ALA A 516 -16.95 5.59 -3.03
CA ALA A 516 -16.83 6.98 -3.45
C ALA A 516 -15.47 7.56 -3.04
N TYR A 517 -14.95 8.45 -3.86
CA TYR A 517 -13.77 9.27 -3.62
C TYR A 517 -14.10 10.77 -3.83
N GLY A 518 -13.11 11.67 -3.79
CA GLY A 518 -13.37 13.10 -3.86
C GLY A 518 -14.12 13.53 -5.11
N GLY A 519 -15.13 14.38 -4.94
CA GLY A 519 -16.00 14.88 -6.01
C GLY A 519 -17.33 14.14 -6.10
N ASP A 520 -17.42 12.89 -5.61
CA ASP A 520 -18.68 12.12 -5.63
C ASP A 520 -19.74 12.68 -4.65
N TYR A 521 -19.33 13.48 -3.68
CA TYR A 521 -20.23 14.17 -2.75
C TYR A 521 -20.55 15.60 -3.17
N GLY A 522 -20.07 16.04 -4.35
CA GLY A 522 -20.35 17.35 -4.93
C GLY A 522 -19.49 18.47 -4.36
N GLU A 523 -18.30 18.15 -3.86
CA GLU A 523 -17.33 19.13 -3.39
C GLU A 523 -16.98 20.15 -4.49
N PRO A 524 -16.89 21.45 -4.18
CA PRO A 524 -16.50 22.46 -5.16
C PRO A 524 -15.01 22.41 -5.52
N VAL A 525 -14.19 21.85 -4.62
CA VAL A 525 -12.75 21.62 -4.76
C VAL A 525 -12.48 20.24 -4.16
N HIS A 526 -11.79 19.38 -4.90
CA HIS A 526 -11.40 18.04 -4.47
C HIS A 526 -10.19 17.55 -5.27
N ASP A 527 -9.54 16.50 -4.76
CA ASP A 527 -8.37 15.87 -5.39
C ASP A 527 -8.68 14.49 -5.98
N SER A 528 -9.96 14.24 -6.28
CA SER A 528 -10.43 13.05 -7.01
C SER A 528 -10.13 11.75 -6.24
N ASN A 529 -9.57 10.75 -6.91
CA ASN A 529 -9.25 9.44 -6.37
C ASN A 529 -7.88 9.37 -5.69
N PHE A 530 -7.21 10.49 -5.41
CA PHE A 530 -5.92 10.47 -4.73
C PHE A 530 -6.04 9.89 -3.30
N VAL A 531 -7.23 9.93 -2.69
CA VAL A 531 -7.53 9.26 -1.41
C VAL A 531 -7.66 7.73 -1.48
N VAL A 532 -7.61 7.13 -2.67
CA VAL A 532 -7.63 5.67 -2.86
C VAL A 532 -6.27 5.21 -3.39
N ASP A 533 -5.30 5.29 -2.48
CA ASP A 533 -3.86 5.17 -2.69
C ASP A 533 -3.20 4.08 -1.82
N GLY A 534 -3.98 3.09 -1.38
CA GLY A 534 -3.56 2.10 -0.39
C GLY A 534 -3.12 0.74 -0.94
N LEU A 535 -2.33 0.03 -0.13
CA LEU A 535 -1.95 -1.37 -0.35
C LEU A 535 -3.13 -2.34 -0.16
N VAL A 536 -4.17 -1.96 0.57
CA VAL A 536 -5.42 -2.73 0.68
C VAL A 536 -6.61 -1.90 0.20
N PHE A 537 -7.55 -2.57 -0.47
CA PHE A 537 -8.81 -1.95 -0.87
C PHE A 537 -9.64 -1.53 0.36
N PRO A 538 -10.72 -0.73 0.21
CA PRO A 538 -11.47 -0.21 1.36
C PRO A 538 -12.06 -1.29 2.29
N ASP A 539 -12.28 -2.50 1.77
CA ASP A 539 -12.72 -3.69 2.54
C ASP A 539 -11.58 -4.54 3.12
N ARG A 540 -10.34 -4.04 3.08
CA ARG A 540 -9.10 -4.71 3.53
C ARG A 540 -8.71 -5.93 2.70
N THR A 541 -9.29 -6.11 1.51
CA THR A 541 -8.79 -7.09 0.55
C THR A 541 -7.37 -6.67 0.10
N PRO A 542 -6.36 -7.56 0.22
CA PRO A 542 -5.01 -7.26 -0.28
C PRO A 542 -5.00 -6.92 -1.77
N SER A 543 -4.37 -5.79 -2.13
CA SER A 543 -4.04 -5.50 -3.53
C SER A 543 -2.86 -6.38 -4.00
N PRO A 544 -2.60 -6.45 -5.33
CA PRO A 544 -1.35 -7.02 -5.84
C PRO A 544 -0.10 -6.35 -5.24
N GLY A 545 -0.14 -5.04 -4.98
CA GLY A 545 0.96 -4.29 -4.36
C GLY A 545 1.32 -4.79 -2.96
N LEU A 546 0.33 -5.16 -2.13
CA LEU A 546 0.60 -5.74 -0.80
C LEU A 546 1.27 -7.12 -0.89
N LEU A 547 0.91 -7.91 -1.90
CA LEU A 547 1.52 -9.22 -2.12
C LEU A 547 2.99 -9.06 -2.52
N ASP A 548 3.29 -8.12 -3.42
CA ASP A 548 4.66 -7.78 -3.81
C ASP A 548 5.46 -7.19 -2.65
N LEU A 549 4.84 -6.35 -1.82
CA LEU A 549 5.46 -5.83 -0.61
C LEU A 549 5.85 -6.97 0.35
N LYS A 550 4.94 -7.93 0.58
CA LYS A 550 5.25 -9.11 1.39
C LYS A 550 6.49 -9.84 0.89
N LYS A 551 6.61 -9.99 -0.44
CA LYS A 551 7.76 -10.64 -1.07
C LYS A 551 9.03 -9.82 -0.94
N ALA A 552 8.96 -8.51 -1.16
CA ALA A 552 10.10 -7.61 -0.97
C ALA A 552 10.58 -7.64 0.50
N PHE A 553 9.66 -7.64 1.45
CA PHE A 553 9.93 -7.63 2.89
C PHE A 553 10.30 -8.99 3.48
N GLU A 554 10.39 -10.06 2.70
CA GLU A 554 10.62 -11.40 3.24
C GLU A 554 11.90 -11.47 4.11
N PRO A 555 11.82 -12.02 5.33
CA PRO A 555 12.96 -12.04 6.26
C PRO A 555 13.88 -13.24 6.04
N VAL A 556 13.74 -13.97 4.93
CA VAL A 556 14.57 -15.13 4.59
C VAL A 556 14.98 -15.06 3.12
N GLY A 557 16.28 -15.01 2.86
CA GLY A 557 16.85 -15.03 1.51
C GLY A 557 17.18 -16.44 1.03
N PHE A 558 17.10 -16.66 -0.29
CA PHE A 558 17.46 -17.92 -0.94
C PHE A 558 18.38 -17.66 -2.14
N ALA A 559 19.45 -18.44 -2.27
CA ALA A 559 20.28 -18.48 -3.48
C ALA A 559 20.50 -19.94 -3.90
N PHE A 560 20.32 -20.25 -5.19
CA PHE A 560 20.44 -21.61 -5.73
C PHE A 560 21.71 -21.77 -6.57
N GLY A 561 22.44 -22.87 -6.39
CA GLY A 561 23.61 -23.20 -7.19
C GLY A 561 24.14 -24.60 -6.89
N ASP A 562 24.67 -25.31 -7.89
CA ASP A 562 25.37 -26.60 -7.75
C ASP A 562 24.66 -27.68 -6.90
N GLY A 563 23.32 -27.76 -7.00
CA GLY A 563 22.51 -28.71 -6.22
C GLY A 563 22.39 -28.35 -4.74
N VAL A 564 22.66 -27.09 -4.38
CA VAL A 564 22.56 -26.52 -3.04
C VAL A 564 21.63 -25.30 -3.08
N VAL A 565 20.92 -25.10 -1.97
CA VAL A 565 20.25 -23.83 -1.67
C VAL A 565 20.92 -23.20 -0.45
N THR A 566 21.37 -21.96 -0.58
CA THR A 566 21.86 -21.15 0.53
C THR A 566 20.69 -20.37 1.10
N VAL A 567 20.42 -20.57 2.40
CA VAL A 567 19.37 -19.86 3.13
C VAL A 567 20.01 -18.80 4.02
N THR A 568 19.57 -17.55 3.88
CA THR A 568 20.09 -16.41 4.67
C THR A 568 19.01 -15.89 5.61
N ASP A 569 19.33 -15.81 6.89
CA ASP A 569 18.48 -15.15 7.88
C ASP A 569 18.63 -13.62 7.78
N LYS A 570 17.51 -12.93 7.51
CA LYS A 570 17.46 -11.46 7.44
C LYS A 570 16.67 -10.84 8.61
N HIS A 571 16.35 -11.61 9.66
CA HIS A 571 15.71 -11.08 10.86
C HIS A 571 16.65 -10.12 11.60
N GLY A 572 16.05 -9.10 12.23
CA GLY A 572 16.77 -8.13 13.04
C GLY A 572 17.11 -8.68 14.44
N PHE A 573 16.31 -9.61 14.97
CA PHE A 573 16.38 -10.06 16.37
C PHE A 573 16.17 -11.57 16.55
N ALA A 574 15.15 -12.14 15.93
CA ALA A 574 14.84 -13.56 15.92
C ALA A 574 15.82 -14.35 15.02
N GLY A 575 15.71 -15.67 15.06
CA GLY A 575 16.39 -16.59 14.13
C GLY A 575 15.40 -17.51 13.42
N LEU A 576 15.87 -18.44 12.60
CA LEU A 576 15.03 -19.29 11.73
C LEU A 576 14.34 -20.46 12.46
N ALA A 577 14.58 -20.65 13.76
CA ALA A 577 14.08 -21.82 14.51
C ALA A 577 12.54 -21.93 14.56
N HIS A 578 11.83 -20.83 14.34
CA HIS A 578 10.36 -20.78 14.31
C HIS A 578 9.77 -21.19 12.93
N LEU A 579 10.62 -21.53 11.96
CA LEU A 579 10.24 -21.85 10.58
C LEU A 579 10.53 -23.31 10.23
N THR A 580 9.67 -23.87 9.39
CA THR A 580 9.89 -25.13 8.68
C THR A 580 10.10 -24.86 7.21
N PHE A 581 10.99 -25.62 6.57
CA PHE A 581 11.35 -25.44 5.17
C PHE A 581 10.93 -26.65 4.33
N THR A 582 10.29 -26.38 3.19
CA THR A 582 9.83 -27.41 2.27
C THR A 582 10.30 -27.10 0.86
N ALA A 583 10.82 -28.10 0.16
CA ALA A 583 11.12 -28.06 -1.26
C ALA A 583 10.04 -28.82 -2.04
N VAL A 584 9.50 -28.18 -3.08
CA VAL A 584 8.48 -28.75 -3.98
C VAL A 584 9.04 -28.70 -5.40
N VAL A 585 9.00 -29.83 -6.11
CA VAL A 585 9.36 -29.91 -7.52
C VAL A 585 8.10 -30.09 -8.34
N GLU A 586 7.93 -29.24 -9.34
CA GLU A 586 6.75 -29.17 -10.20
C GLU A 586 7.16 -29.36 -11.67
N ASP A 587 6.42 -30.19 -12.41
CA ASP A 587 6.57 -30.42 -13.86
C ASP A 587 5.34 -29.85 -14.57
N GLU A 588 5.54 -28.78 -15.36
CA GLU A 588 4.47 -27.91 -15.87
C GLU A 588 3.47 -27.47 -14.78
N GLY A 589 3.95 -27.19 -13.57
CA GLY A 589 3.14 -26.78 -12.43
C GLY A 589 2.37 -27.90 -11.74
N LEU A 590 2.60 -29.17 -12.09
CA LEU A 590 2.09 -30.32 -11.35
C LEU A 590 3.17 -30.85 -10.40
N THR A 591 2.87 -30.93 -9.10
CA THR A 591 3.81 -31.46 -8.10
C THR A 591 4.20 -32.90 -8.41
N VAL A 592 5.50 -33.14 -8.61
CA VAL A 592 6.10 -34.47 -8.83
C VAL A 592 6.92 -34.95 -7.64
N ALA A 593 7.37 -34.04 -6.77
CA ALA A 593 8.01 -34.37 -5.50
C ALA A 593 7.87 -33.23 -4.50
N GLU A 594 7.87 -33.60 -3.21
CA GLU A 594 7.88 -32.68 -2.09
C GLU A 594 8.72 -33.30 -0.96
N PHE A 595 9.63 -32.53 -0.37
CA PHE A 595 10.48 -33.00 0.72
C PHE A 595 10.88 -31.88 1.68
N PRO A 596 11.04 -32.17 2.97
CA PRO A 596 11.49 -31.18 3.95
C PRO A 596 12.98 -30.85 3.76
N LEU A 597 13.35 -29.60 4.02
CA LEU A 597 14.74 -29.15 4.10
C LEU A 597 15.13 -28.91 5.55
N ARG A 598 16.26 -29.48 5.97
CA ARG A 598 16.85 -29.24 7.29
C ARG A 598 17.77 -28.04 7.23
N VAL A 599 17.20 -26.86 7.47
CA VAL A 599 17.95 -25.60 7.53
C VAL A 599 18.42 -25.35 8.97
N PRO A 600 19.69 -24.98 9.21
CA PRO A 600 20.17 -24.55 10.52
C PRO A 600 19.42 -23.30 11.01
N ALA A 601 19.37 -23.10 12.34
CA ALA A 601 18.63 -21.96 12.92
C ALA A 601 19.22 -20.60 12.53
N GLU A 602 20.52 -20.57 12.22
CA GLU A 602 21.30 -19.42 11.75
C GLU A 602 21.32 -19.28 10.22
N GLY A 603 20.66 -20.19 9.49
CA GLY A 603 20.77 -20.31 8.04
C GLY A 603 22.02 -21.09 7.59
N GLY A 604 22.25 -21.14 6.28
CA GLY A 604 23.40 -21.83 5.69
C GLY A 604 23.07 -22.61 4.42
N GLU A 605 24.05 -23.37 3.95
CA GLU A 605 23.93 -24.21 2.75
C GLU A 605 23.23 -25.54 3.04
N VAL A 606 22.19 -25.85 2.26
CA VAL A 606 21.45 -27.11 2.33
C VAL A 606 21.49 -27.82 0.99
N LYS A 607 21.93 -29.08 0.99
CA LYS A 607 21.97 -29.92 -0.22
C LYS A 607 20.56 -30.33 -0.64
N LEU A 608 20.26 -30.16 -1.92
CA LEU A 608 19.02 -30.60 -2.56
C LEU A 608 19.17 -32.06 -2.99
N THR A 609 19.01 -32.99 -2.04
CA THR A 609 19.13 -34.44 -2.30
C THR A 609 17.89 -34.99 -3.02
N GLY A 610 18.07 -35.98 -3.89
CA GLY A 610 16.97 -36.68 -4.56
C GLY A 610 16.48 -36.06 -5.87
N LEU A 611 16.99 -34.88 -6.26
CA LEU A 611 16.60 -34.23 -7.52
C LEU A 611 16.97 -35.07 -8.77
N ALA A 612 18.10 -35.79 -8.73
CA ALA A 612 18.55 -36.65 -9.82
C ALA A 612 17.75 -37.97 -9.94
N GLU A 613 17.00 -38.33 -8.90
CA GLU A 613 16.22 -39.57 -8.84
C GLU A 613 14.76 -39.36 -9.26
N LEU A 614 14.37 -38.10 -9.52
CA LEU A 614 13.03 -37.77 -9.97
C LEU A 614 12.77 -38.37 -11.36
N PRO A 615 11.59 -38.97 -11.60
CA PRO A 615 11.25 -39.55 -12.89
C PRO A 615 11.44 -38.51 -13.99
N GLY A 616 11.84 -38.92 -15.19
CA GLY A 616 11.90 -38.00 -16.34
C GLY A 616 10.53 -37.43 -16.66
N GLY A 617 10.50 -36.27 -17.33
CA GLY A 617 9.27 -35.57 -17.69
C GLY A 617 9.47 -34.78 -18.97
N GLY A 618 8.38 -34.58 -19.71
CA GLY A 618 8.40 -33.90 -21.01
C GLY A 618 8.28 -32.38 -20.92
N GLY A 619 8.03 -31.83 -19.72
CA GLY A 619 7.73 -30.42 -19.49
C GLY A 619 8.84 -29.64 -18.77
N GLU A 620 8.61 -28.34 -18.64
CA GLU A 620 9.48 -27.43 -17.89
C GLU A 620 9.34 -27.69 -16.38
N ARG A 621 10.47 -27.85 -15.68
CA ARG A 621 10.51 -28.16 -14.25
C ARG A 621 10.98 -27.01 -13.40
N TRP A 622 10.34 -26.85 -12.26
CA TRP A 622 10.69 -25.83 -11.28
C TRP A 622 10.81 -26.42 -9.88
N LEU A 623 11.80 -25.94 -9.14
CA LEU A 623 11.96 -26.17 -7.70
C LEU A 623 11.52 -24.93 -6.96
N THR A 624 10.55 -25.08 -6.05
CA THR A 624 10.07 -24.05 -5.14
C THR A 624 10.51 -24.41 -3.72
N VAL A 625 11.28 -23.54 -3.05
CA VAL A 625 11.59 -23.66 -1.62
C VAL A 625 10.74 -22.65 -0.85
N ARG A 626 10.08 -23.11 0.22
CA ARG A 626 9.15 -22.33 1.04
C ARG A 626 9.61 -22.36 2.49
N ALA A 627 9.56 -21.21 3.17
CA ALA A 627 9.69 -21.09 4.62
C ALA A 627 8.32 -20.75 5.21
N VAL A 628 7.81 -21.61 6.08
CA VAL A 628 6.49 -21.47 6.69
C VAL A 628 6.59 -21.51 8.22
N LEU A 629 5.64 -20.91 8.92
CA LEU A 629 5.57 -21.01 10.38
C LEU A 629 5.50 -22.48 10.84
N ALA A 630 6.35 -22.86 11.78
CA ALA A 630 6.35 -24.21 12.35
C ALA A 630 5.17 -24.42 13.32
N ASP A 631 4.80 -23.37 14.06
CA ASP A 631 3.76 -23.36 15.08
C ASP A 631 2.84 -22.13 14.92
N ASP A 632 1.65 -22.18 15.51
CA ASP A 632 0.73 -21.04 15.55
C ASP A 632 1.40 -19.83 16.22
N GLN A 633 1.23 -18.67 15.62
CA GLN A 633 1.61 -17.37 16.17
C GLN A 633 0.34 -16.56 16.47
N PRO A 634 0.39 -15.57 17.38
CA PRO A 634 -0.76 -14.71 17.66
C PRO A 634 -1.39 -14.02 16.44
N TRP A 635 -0.64 -13.92 15.34
CA TRP A 635 -1.03 -13.24 14.11
C TRP A 635 -1.26 -14.14 12.89
N ALA A 636 -0.86 -15.43 12.93
CA ALA A 636 -1.08 -16.38 11.85
C ALA A 636 -0.96 -17.84 12.33
N PRO A 637 -1.70 -18.78 11.72
CA PRO A 637 -1.57 -20.21 12.03
C PRO A 637 -0.25 -20.81 11.51
N ALA A 638 0.12 -21.96 12.06
CA ALA A 638 1.19 -22.81 11.53
C ALA A 638 0.96 -23.10 10.04
N GLY A 639 2.04 -23.14 9.26
CA GLY A 639 1.98 -23.32 7.80
C GLY A 639 1.77 -22.02 7.00
N HIS A 640 1.56 -20.86 7.65
CA HIS A 640 1.59 -19.56 6.96
C HIS A 640 2.95 -19.32 6.31
N GLU A 641 2.96 -18.97 5.02
CA GLU A 641 4.17 -18.74 4.23
C GLU A 641 4.77 -17.37 4.53
N ILE A 642 6.03 -17.37 4.97
CA ILE A 642 6.82 -16.17 5.32
C ILE A 642 7.67 -15.72 4.13
N ALA A 643 8.33 -16.69 3.49
CA ALA A 643 9.24 -16.44 2.37
C ALA A 643 9.23 -17.65 1.43
N TRP A 644 9.57 -17.44 0.17
CA TRP A 644 9.75 -18.52 -0.80
C TRP A 644 10.66 -18.10 -1.94
N ALA A 645 11.30 -19.04 -2.62
CA ALA A 645 12.00 -18.76 -3.88
C ALA A 645 11.89 -19.93 -4.85
N GLN A 646 12.08 -19.64 -6.14
CA GLN A 646 11.94 -20.61 -7.21
C GLN A 646 13.15 -20.61 -8.13
N THR A 647 13.51 -21.77 -8.67
CA THR A 647 14.54 -21.89 -9.71
C THR A 647 14.12 -22.95 -10.74
N PRO A 648 14.36 -22.75 -12.05
CA PRO A 648 14.13 -23.78 -13.04
C PRO A 648 15.14 -24.92 -12.84
N LEU A 649 14.69 -26.16 -13.03
CA LEU A 649 15.55 -27.34 -13.04
C LEU A 649 15.91 -27.71 -14.48
N PRO A 650 17.15 -28.20 -14.73
CA PRO A 650 17.51 -28.70 -16.04
C PRO A 650 16.60 -29.87 -16.44
N PRO A 651 16.31 -30.05 -17.74
CA PRO A 651 15.53 -31.19 -18.21
C PRO A 651 16.22 -32.48 -17.77
N ALA A 652 15.42 -33.46 -17.32
CA ALA A 652 15.93 -34.75 -16.89
C ALA A 652 16.69 -35.39 -18.06
N THR A 653 17.99 -35.59 -17.92
CA THR A 653 18.76 -36.33 -18.91
C THR A 653 18.24 -37.77 -18.92
N GLY A 654 17.55 -38.15 -19.99
CA GLY A 654 17.19 -39.54 -20.24
C GLY A 654 18.45 -40.39 -20.26
N LEU A 655 18.44 -41.49 -19.50
CA LEU A 655 19.40 -42.58 -19.65
C LEU A 655 19.13 -43.29 -20.98
N ASP A 656 19.54 -42.69 -22.09
CA ASP A 656 19.62 -43.37 -23.38
C ASP A 656 21.09 -43.73 -23.67
N GLY A 657 21.42 -44.99 -23.38
CA GLY A 657 22.33 -45.83 -24.16
C GLY A 657 23.78 -45.38 -24.37
N GLU A 658 24.71 -46.15 -23.81
CA GLU A 658 26.08 -46.28 -24.31
C GLU A 658 26.11 -46.45 -25.84
N GLY A 659 26.85 -45.60 -26.55
CA GLY A 659 26.99 -45.75 -28.01
C GLY A 659 27.70 -44.62 -28.77
N GLY A 660 28.92 -44.28 -28.38
CA GLY A 660 30.02 -43.78 -29.23
C GLY A 660 29.79 -42.69 -30.31
N GLY A 661 30.55 -41.59 -30.18
CA GLY A 661 31.15 -40.95 -31.37
C GLY A 661 31.09 -39.42 -31.46
N ALA A 662 32.20 -38.79 -31.07
CA ALA A 662 32.78 -37.56 -31.62
C ALA A 662 31.96 -36.24 -31.58
N ALA A 663 32.53 -35.29 -30.81
CA ALA A 663 32.27 -33.86 -30.90
C ALA A 663 32.52 -33.30 -32.30
N PRO A 664 31.97 -32.12 -32.61
CA PRO A 664 32.76 -31.10 -33.29
C PRO A 664 32.75 -29.76 -32.57
N GLY A 665 33.91 -29.11 -32.64
CA GLY A 665 34.24 -27.84 -32.01
C GLY A 665 33.48 -26.64 -32.57
N ALA A 666 33.41 -25.63 -31.73
CA ALA A 666 33.18 -24.26 -32.11
C ALA A 666 34.33 -23.74 -32.98
N GLU A 667 33.99 -23.05 -34.08
CA GLU A 667 34.63 -21.81 -34.54
C GLU A 667 34.04 -21.34 -35.90
N GLY A 668 33.98 -20.02 -36.09
CA GLY A 668 34.05 -19.40 -37.42
C GLY A 668 32.76 -18.73 -37.92
N GLY A 669 32.70 -17.40 -37.76
CA GLY A 669 31.68 -16.58 -38.39
C GLY A 669 31.86 -16.45 -39.91
N THR A 670 30.78 -16.11 -40.61
CA THR A 670 30.85 -15.29 -41.82
C THR A 670 29.49 -14.67 -42.15
N THR A 671 29.52 -13.37 -42.33
CA THR A 671 28.52 -12.52 -42.97
C THR A 671 28.32 -12.92 -44.43
N VAL A 672 27.07 -13.15 -44.84
CA VAL A 672 26.69 -13.15 -46.28
C VAL A 672 25.33 -12.48 -46.45
N SER A 673 25.36 -11.33 -47.14
CA SER A 673 24.21 -10.60 -47.68
C SER A 673 23.56 -11.39 -48.83
N PRO A 674 22.24 -11.27 -49.09
CA PRO A 674 21.68 -11.71 -50.35
C PRO A 674 21.54 -10.51 -51.31
N GLU A 675 22.33 -10.53 -52.39
CA GLU A 675 22.08 -9.72 -53.58
C GLU A 675 20.92 -10.30 -54.40
N ILE A 676 20.15 -9.38 -54.98
CA ILE A 676 19.05 -9.61 -55.92
C ILE A 676 19.64 -9.77 -57.33
N GLY A 677 19.15 -10.76 -58.07
CA GLY A 677 19.37 -10.89 -59.52
C GLY A 677 18.10 -11.41 -60.22
N PRO A 678 17.70 -10.86 -61.39
CA PRO A 678 16.41 -11.13 -62.02
C PRO A 678 16.47 -12.25 -63.08
N ASP A 679 15.30 -12.81 -63.41
CA ASP A 679 14.70 -12.89 -64.76
C ASP A 679 13.99 -14.23 -65.11
N VAL A 680 12.67 -14.11 -65.28
CA VAL A 680 11.75 -14.64 -66.32
C VAL A 680 11.73 -16.13 -66.70
N GLY A 681 10.50 -16.68 -66.65
CA GLY A 681 10.08 -17.82 -67.46
C GLY A 681 8.58 -18.13 -67.31
N ALA A 682 7.75 -17.61 -68.21
CA ALA A 682 6.33 -17.91 -68.30
C ALA A 682 6.08 -19.25 -69.03
N ALA A 683 5.27 -20.13 -68.43
CA ALA A 683 4.46 -21.12 -69.15
C ALA A 683 3.35 -21.62 -68.23
N GLY A 684 2.10 -21.54 -68.69
CA GLY A 684 0.93 -21.96 -67.92
C GLY A 684 0.72 -23.48 -67.92
N SER A 685 0.23 -24.00 -66.80
CA SER A 685 -0.68 -25.15 -66.77
C SER A 685 -1.34 -25.25 -65.40
N THR A 686 -2.67 -25.30 -65.41
CA THR A 686 -3.57 -26.08 -64.53
C THR A 686 -3.27 -26.16 -63.03
N ALA A 687 -4.15 -25.52 -62.25
CA ALA A 687 -4.57 -25.84 -60.89
C ALA A 687 -3.82 -27.01 -60.20
N GLU A 688 -2.81 -26.68 -59.41
CA GLU A 688 -2.26 -27.57 -58.39
C GLU A 688 -2.81 -27.14 -57.04
N ALA A 689 -3.51 -28.06 -56.37
CA ALA A 689 -3.91 -27.93 -54.98
C ALA A 689 -2.64 -27.98 -54.12
N TRP A 690 -2.28 -26.85 -53.50
CA TRP A 690 -1.14 -26.77 -52.59
C TRP A 690 -1.63 -27.08 -51.18
N ALA A 691 -1.09 -28.13 -50.56
CA ALA A 691 -1.57 -28.65 -49.29
C ALA A 691 -1.50 -27.59 -48.18
N GLY A 692 -2.66 -27.26 -47.59
CA GLY A 692 -2.77 -26.46 -46.35
C GLY A 692 -3.66 -25.21 -46.44
N VAL A 693 -3.69 -24.51 -47.58
CA VAL A 693 -4.51 -23.30 -47.78
C VAL A 693 -5.61 -23.58 -48.79
N SER A 694 -6.86 -23.33 -48.43
CA SER A 694 -8.00 -23.43 -49.36
C SER A 694 -8.83 -22.15 -49.36
N ARG A 695 -9.65 -21.96 -50.40
CA ARG A 695 -10.59 -20.84 -50.50
C ARG A 695 -12.01 -21.34 -50.37
N ALA A 696 -12.83 -20.63 -49.60
CA ALA A 696 -14.24 -20.91 -49.42
C ALA A 696 -15.03 -19.60 -49.55
N GLY A 697 -15.47 -19.28 -50.77
CA GLY A 697 -16.06 -17.97 -51.07
C GLY A 697 -15.05 -16.85 -50.84
N ASP A 698 -15.45 -15.85 -50.04
CA ASP A 698 -14.61 -14.70 -49.66
C ASP A 698 -13.68 -14.99 -48.47
N LEU A 699 -13.46 -16.28 -48.14
CA LEU A 699 -12.61 -16.71 -47.03
C LEU A 699 -11.38 -17.49 -47.52
N VAL A 700 -10.25 -17.25 -46.85
CA VAL A 700 -9.08 -18.13 -46.86
C VAL A 700 -9.17 -19.06 -45.66
N VAL A 701 -9.09 -20.36 -45.87
CA VAL A 701 -9.09 -21.38 -44.82
C VAL A 701 -7.69 -21.97 -44.70
N LEU A 702 -7.14 -21.94 -43.50
CA LEU A 702 -5.82 -22.47 -43.16
C LEU A 702 -5.94 -23.20 -41.82
N GLY A 703 -5.63 -24.50 -41.80
CA GLY A 703 -5.84 -25.34 -40.61
C GLY A 703 -7.29 -25.26 -40.11
N GLY A 704 -7.45 -25.08 -38.79
CA GLY A 704 -8.74 -24.87 -38.13
C GLY A 704 -9.24 -23.42 -38.12
N ALA A 705 -8.67 -22.52 -38.94
CA ALA A 705 -9.06 -21.11 -39.03
C ALA A 705 -9.60 -20.68 -40.39
N ALA A 706 -10.40 -19.62 -40.37
CA ALA A 706 -10.84 -18.89 -41.54
C ALA A 706 -10.51 -17.39 -41.42
N PHE A 707 -10.05 -16.82 -42.53
CA PHE A 707 -9.63 -15.43 -42.67
C PHE A 707 -10.44 -14.77 -43.79
N ASP A 708 -10.77 -13.50 -43.60
CA ASP A 708 -11.38 -12.69 -44.66
C ASP A 708 -10.36 -12.46 -45.80
N LEU A 709 -10.74 -12.75 -47.05
CA LEU A 709 -9.83 -12.71 -48.19
C LEU A 709 -9.38 -11.29 -48.54
N ALA A 710 -10.24 -10.28 -48.32
CA ALA A 710 -9.95 -8.89 -48.67
C ALA A 710 -8.99 -8.24 -47.66
N THR A 711 -9.12 -8.60 -46.39
CA THR A 711 -8.41 -7.95 -45.28
C THR A 711 -7.33 -8.81 -44.66
N GLY A 712 -7.37 -10.13 -44.85
CA GLY A 712 -6.50 -11.09 -44.16
C GLY A 712 -6.81 -11.24 -42.68
N ARG A 713 -7.90 -10.63 -42.17
CA ARG A 713 -8.30 -10.70 -40.76
C ARG A 713 -8.82 -12.08 -40.43
N LEU A 714 -8.36 -12.65 -39.32
CA LEU A 714 -8.92 -13.90 -38.78
C LEU A 714 -10.36 -13.64 -38.29
N VAL A 715 -11.31 -14.44 -38.78
CA VAL A 715 -12.74 -14.33 -38.45
C VAL A 715 -13.28 -15.55 -37.71
N ARG A 716 -12.61 -16.71 -37.84
CA ARG A 716 -12.96 -17.92 -37.11
C ARG A 716 -11.71 -18.70 -36.71
N LEU A 717 -11.67 -19.17 -35.46
CA LEU A 717 -10.61 -19.99 -34.91
C LEU A 717 -11.21 -21.20 -34.19
N PHE A 718 -10.96 -22.42 -34.68
CA PHE A 718 -11.47 -23.67 -34.10
C PHE A 718 -12.98 -23.66 -33.81
N GLY A 719 -13.74 -23.03 -34.70
CA GLY A 719 -15.19 -22.86 -34.57
C GLY A 719 -15.64 -21.61 -33.80
N HIS A 720 -14.76 -20.93 -33.07
CA HIS A 720 -15.07 -19.66 -32.39
C HIS A 720 -15.08 -18.51 -33.39
N ASP A 721 -16.11 -17.68 -33.39
CA ASP A 721 -16.13 -16.44 -34.16
C ASP A 721 -15.29 -15.39 -33.42
N VAL A 722 -14.19 -14.97 -34.04
CA VAL A 722 -13.18 -14.12 -33.42
C VAL A 722 -13.03 -12.79 -34.12
N GLU A 723 -12.51 -11.82 -33.39
CA GLU A 723 -12.19 -10.50 -33.89
C GLU A 723 -10.71 -10.18 -33.65
N GLY A 724 -9.96 -9.96 -34.73
CA GLY A 724 -8.49 -9.80 -34.62
C GLY A 724 -7.79 -11.14 -34.84
N PRO A 725 -6.51 -11.32 -34.44
CA PRO A 725 -5.69 -10.39 -33.71
C PRO A 725 -5.27 -9.16 -34.52
N ARG A 726 -5.07 -8.04 -33.85
CA ARG A 726 -4.48 -6.80 -34.41
C ARG A 726 -3.44 -6.24 -33.45
N LEU A 727 -2.39 -5.64 -33.98
CA LEU A 727 -1.35 -5.00 -33.17
C LEU A 727 -1.95 -3.83 -32.40
N ASP A 728 -1.73 -3.80 -31.10
CA ASP A 728 -2.20 -2.72 -30.23
C ASP A 728 -1.08 -2.26 -29.31
N LEU A 729 -1.07 -0.96 -29.02
CA LEU A 729 -0.09 -0.33 -28.14
C LEU A 729 -0.74 0.30 -26.91
N TRP A 730 -2.07 0.38 -26.86
CA TRP A 730 -2.78 1.08 -25.80
C TRP A 730 -3.09 0.17 -24.60
N ARG A 731 -2.94 0.73 -23.40
CA ARG A 731 -3.51 0.22 -22.15
C ARG A 731 -4.38 1.32 -21.54
N ALA A 732 -5.39 0.97 -20.76
CA ALA A 732 -6.13 1.97 -19.99
C ALA A 732 -5.16 2.56 -18.95
N PRO A 733 -4.86 3.87 -18.95
CA PRO A 733 -3.82 4.45 -18.10
C PRO A 733 -4.00 4.07 -16.63
N THR A 734 -2.92 3.68 -15.96
CA THR A 734 -2.89 3.55 -14.49
C THR A 734 -2.83 4.93 -13.85
N ASP A 735 -3.11 5.05 -12.55
CA ASP A 735 -2.95 6.34 -11.86
C ASP A 735 -1.53 6.90 -12.02
N ASN A 736 -0.51 6.03 -11.93
CA ASN A 736 0.88 6.37 -12.22
C ASN A 736 1.09 6.92 -13.65
N ASP A 737 0.41 6.36 -14.65
CA ASP A 737 0.47 6.88 -16.02
C ASP A 737 -0.18 8.26 -16.14
N ARG A 738 -1.28 8.51 -15.43
CA ARG A 738 -2.06 9.77 -15.47
C ARG A 738 -1.28 10.92 -14.84
N TYR A 739 -0.95 10.76 -13.55
CA TYR A 739 -0.29 11.78 -12.75
C TYR A 739 1.19 11.95 -13.11
N GLY A 740 1.86 10.87 -13.55
CA GLY A 740 3.23 10.91 -14.06
C GLY A 740 3.39 11.54 -15.45
N GLY A 741 2.29 11.86 -16.13
CA GLY A 741 2.28 12.54 -17.44
C GLY A 741 2.42 11.63 -18.66
N LEU A 742 2.65 10.32 -18.49
CA LEU A 742 2.73 9.37 -19.61
C LEU A 742 1.41 9.28 -20.39
N GLU A 743 0.27 9.35 -19.73
CA GLU A 743 -1.04 9.40 -20.39
C GLU A 743 -1.12 10.57 -21.38
N ALA A 744 -0.71 11.77 -20.95
CA ALA A 744 -0.75 12.96 -21.79
C ALA A 744 0.13 12.79 -23.03
N ASP A 745 1.33 12.23 -22.85
CA ASP A 745 2.24 11.91 -23.94
C ASP A 745 1.64 10.88 -24.90
N TRP A 746 1.09 9.78 -24.39
CA TRP A 746 0.49 8.74 -25.23
C TRP A 746 -0.77 9.20 -25.96
N ARG A 747 -1.60 10.04 -25.33
CA ARG A 747 -2.77 10.64 -25.98
C ARG A 747 -2.34 11.64 -27.06
N ARG A 748 -1.30 12.45 -26.82
CA ARG A 748 -0.70 13.34 -27.83
C ARG A 748 -0.16 12.56 -29.02
N LEU A 749 0.50 11.43 -28.78
CA LEU A 749 0.97 10.51 -29.81
C LEU A 749 -0.17 9.74 -30.51
N GLY A 750 -1.39 9.78 -29.98
CA GLY A 750 -2.57 9.15 -30.56
C GLY A 750 -2.65 7.63 -30.36
N LEU A 751 -1.91 7.07 -29.38
CA LEU A 751 -1.80 5.61 -29.21
C LEU A 751 -3.15 4.93 -28.87
N HIS A 752 -4.09 5.64 -28.25
CA HIS A 752 -5.45 5.18 -27.96
C HIS A 752 -6.36 5.05 -29.21
N ARG A 753 -5.91 5.51 -30.37
CA ARG A 753 -6.71 5.60 -31.60
C ARG A 753 -5.95 5.15 -32.84
N LEU A 754 -5.17 4.07 -32.70
CA LEU A 754 -4.43 3.47 -33.81
C LEU A 754 -5.36 3.07 -34.95
N THR A 755 -4.89 3.32 -36.17
CA THR A 755 -5.54 2.91 -37.42
C THR A 755 -4.70 1.83 -38.09
N HIS A 756 -5.38 0.86 -38.71
CA HIS A 756 -4.73 -0.24 -39.42
C HIS A 756 -4.99 -0.09 -40.91
N ARG A 757 -3.92 0.11 -41.68
CA ARG A 757 -3.96 0.04 -43.14
C ARG A 757 -3.41 -1.30 -43.59
N ILE A 758 -4.11 -1.95 -44.51
CA ILE A 758 -3.68 -3.22 -45.10
C ILE A 758 -2.96 -2.90 -46.39
N ASP A 759 -1.69 -3.26 -46.46
CA ASP A 759 -0.83 -3.02 -47.61
C ASP A 759 -0.88 -4.21 -48.59
N ALA A 760 -0.95 -5.44 -48.08
CA ALA A 760 -1.09 -6.64 -48.91
C ALA A 760 -1.67 -7.83 -48.13
N VAL A 761 -2.40 -8.70 -48.85
CA VAL A 761 -2.84 -10.02 -48.39
C VAL A 761 -2.37 -11.05 -49.42
N GLU A 762 -1.45 -11.92 -49.01
CA GLU A 762 -0.69 -12.79 -49.91
C GLU A 762 -0.86 -14.26 -49.46
N THR A 763 -1.38 -15.11 -50.35
CA THR A 763 -1.41 -16.56 -50.13
C THR A 763 -0.29 -17.22 -50.94
N GLY A 764 0.60 -17.96 -50.28
CA GLY A 764 1.75 -18.61 -50.93
C GLY A 764 2.59 -19.43 -49.95
N GLY A 765 3.33 -20.42 -50.45
CA GLY A 765 4.23 -21.24 -49.62
C GLY A 765 3.55 -22.05 -48.51
N GLY A 766 2.27 -22.39 -48.66
CA GLY A 766 1.50 -23.14 -47.64
C GLY A 766 0.94 -22.28 -46.49
N GLY A 767 0.99 -20.95 -46.59
CA GLY A 767 0.50 -20.03 -45.56
C GLY A 767 -0.18 -18.76 -46.10
N LEU A 768 -0.49 -17.85 -45.16
CA LEU A 768 -1.10 -16.53 -45.40
C LEU A 768 -0.19 -15.46 -44.81
N THR A 769 0.22 -14.48 -45.61
CA THR A 769 0.97 -13.30 -45.16
C THR A 769 0.10 -12.05 -45.28
N VAL A 770 -0.03 -11.28 -44.21
CA VAL A 770 -0.76 -10.00 -44.18
C VAL A 770 0.22 -8.91 -43.81
N ARG A 771 0.38 -7.92 -44.70
CA ARG A 771 1.24 -6.76 -44.49
C ARG A 771 0.37 -5.58 -44.13
N THR A 772 0.70 -4.93 -43.03
CA THR A 772 -0.06 -3.80 -42.51
C THR A 772 0.86 -2.65 -42.13
N ARG A 773 0.31 -1.45 -42.14
CA ARG A 773 0.88 -0.29 -41.47
C ARG A 773 -0.10 0.16 -40.38
N VAL A 774 0.35 0.13 -39.14
CA VAL A 774 -0.42 0.56 -37.96
C VAL A 774 0.09 1.91 -37.52
N ALA A 775 -0.78 2.92 -37.50
CA ALA A 775 -0.37 4.29 -37.21
C ALA A 775 -1.48 5.09 -36.53
N PRO A 776 -1.13 5.99 -35.59
CA PRO A 776 -2.09 6.96 -35.10
C PRO A 776 -2.42 8.00 -36.16
N ALA A 777 -3.66 8.51 -36.14
CA ALA A 777 -4.05 9.57 -37.06
C ALA A 777 -3.31 10.89 -36.75
N ALA A 778 -2.93 11.62 -37.81
CA ALA A 778 -2.26 12.92 -37.76
C ALA A 778 -0.79 12.93 -37.27
N THR A 779 -0.08 11.80 -37.36
CA THR A 779 1.36 11.70 -37.13
C THR A 779 2.06 11.02 -38.30
N ASP A 780 3.38 11.12 -38.40
CA ASP A 780 4.22 10.34 -39.31
C ASP A 780 4.70 9.01 -38.70
N LEU A 781 4.47 8.82 -37.40
CA LEU A 781 4.74 7.57 -36.68
C LEU A 781 3.98 6.40 -37.30
N GLY A 782 4.59 5.23 -37.26
CA GLY A 782 3.91 4.01 -37.69
C GLY A 782 4.69 2.76 -37.34
N LEU A 783 4.00 1.63 -37.41
CA LEU A 783 4.58 0.30 -37.28
C LEU A 783 4.22 -0.46 -38.56
N ARG A 784 5.22 -0.80 -39.37
CA ARG A 784 5.04 -1.81 -40.43
C ARG A 784 4.99 -3.17 -39.74
N ALA A 785 3.87 -3.86 -39.84
CA ALA A 785 3.66 -5.16 -39.24
C ALA A 785 3.37 -6.22 -40.30
N VAL A 786 4.08 -7.35 -40.25
CA VAL A 786 3.89 -8.50 -41.13
C VAL A 786 3.41 -9.69 -40.29
N TYR A 787 2.17 -10.12 -40.53
CA TYR A 787 1.58 -11.30 -39.93
C TYR A 787 1.77 -12.49 -40.86
N ARG A 788 2.53 -13.50 -40.44
CA ARG A 788 2.73 -14.74 -41.19
C ARG A 788 2.03 -15.89 -40.48
N TRP A 789 0.99 -16.39 -41.11
CA TRP A 789 0.23 -17.56 -40.66
C TRP A 789 0.64 -18.80 -41.43
N THR A 790 0.96 -19.87 -40.70
CA THR A 790 1.25 -21.19 -41.26
C THR A 790 0.44 -22.26 -40.53
N ALA A 791 -0.10 -23.24 -41.25
CA ALA A 791 -0.74 -24.38 -40.61
C ALA A 791 0.31 -25.25 -39.91
N THR A 792 -0.06 -25.85 -38.78
CA THR A 792 0.73 -26.87 -38.10
C THR A 792 -0.01 -28.20 -38.10
N ASP A 793 0.66 -29.26 -37.67
CA ASP A 793 0.04 -30.58 -37.51
C ASP A 793 -1.21 -30.52 -36.61
N GLY A 794 -2.15 -31.43 -36.84
CA GLY A 794 -3.41 -31.49 -36.07
C GLY A 794 -4.40 -30.35 -36.36
N GLY A 795 -4.16 -29.55 -37.40
CA GLY A 795 -5.02 -28.41 -37.76
C GLY A 795 -4.74 -27.13 -36.99
N GLY A 796 -3.64 -27.07 -36.22
CA GLY A 796 -3.21 -25.85 -35.53
C GLY A 796 -2.66 -24.78 -36.47
N LEU A 797 -2.27 -23.64 -35.87
CA LEU A 797 -1.75 -22.47 -36.56
C LEU A 797 -0.54 -21.92 -35.83
N ARG A 798 0.44 -21.43 -36.58
CA ARG A 798 1.53 -20.62 -36.07
C ARG A 798 1.44 -19.23 -36.68
N LEU A 799 1.50 -18.21 -35.84
CA LEU A 799 1.53 -16.79 -36.20
C LEU A 799 2.89 -16.22 -35.81
N ALA A 800 3.68 -15.79 -36.78
CA ALA A 800 4.82 -14.90 -36.54
C ALA A 800 4.44 -13.46 -36.90
N VAL A 801 4.73 -12.51 -36.00
CA VAL A 801 4.50 -11.08 -36.22
C VAL A 801 5.84 -10.37 -36.21
N GLU A 802 6.23 -9.81 -37.35
CA GLU A 802 7.39 -8.94 -37.50
C GLU A 802 6.92 -7.49 -37.42
N ILE A 803 7.57 -6.66 -36.60
CA ILE A 803 7.24 -5.23 -36.42
C ILE A 803 8.48 -4.41 -36.71
N GLU A 804 8.36 -3.43 -37.61
CA GLU A 804 9.38 -2.45 -37.96
C GLU A 804 8.84 -1.03 -37.69
N PRO A 805 9.41 -0.30 -36.72
CA PRO A 805 8.98 1.07 -36.42
C PRO A 805 9.35 2.06 -37.52
N GLU A 806 8.52 3.08 -37.67
CA GLU A 806 8.72 4.23 -38.55
C GLU A 806 8.50 5.52 -37.77
N GLY A 807 9.25 6.57 -38.12
CA GLY A 807 9.23 7.86 -37.44
C GLY A 807 10.09 7.88 -36.17
N ASP A 808 10.14 9.05 -35.53
CA ASP A 808 10.89 9.27 -34.29
C ASP A 808 9.96 9.16 -33.07
N TRP A 809 10.20 8.18 -32.20
CA TRP A 809 9.32 7.86 -31.07
C TRP A 809 9.87 8.50 -29.78
N PRO A 810 9.29 9.64 -29.31
CA PRO A 810 9.91 10.44 -28.25
C PRO A 810 9.70 9.87 -26.84
N ALA A 811 8.67 9.03 -26.65
CA ALA A 811 8.23 8.52 -25.36
C ALA A 811 8.19 6.98 -25.36
N PRO A 812 8.24 6.31 -24.19
CA PRO A 812 7.90 4.89 -24.10
C PRO A 812 6.44 4.66 -24.52
N VAL A 813 6.11 3.41 -24.91
CA VAL A 813 4.75 3.00 -25.28
C VAL A 813 4.15 2.08 -24.21
N PRO A 814 2.82 2.10 -23.98
CA PRO A 814 2.21 1.33 -22.89
C PRO A 814 2.43 -0.18 -22.99
N ARG A 815 2.30 -0.73 -24.21
CA ARG A 815 2.52 -2.15 -24.52
C ARG A 815 2.92 -2.33 -25.98
N VAL A 816 3.38 -3.54 -26.31
CA VAL A 816 3.42 -4.06 -27.69
C VAL A 816 2.78 -5.43 -27.66
N GLY A 817 1.61 -5.59 -28.28
CA GLY A 817 0.87 -6.84 -28.21
C GLY A 817 -0.21 -6.99 -29.27
N LEU A 818 -0.94 -8.11 -29.20
CA LEU A 818 -2.08 -8.39 -30.08
C LEU A 818 -3.38 -8.32 -29.28
N ALA A 819 -4.27 -7.42 -29.69
CA ALA A 819 -5.65 -7.39 -29.22
C ALA A 819 -6.52 -8.31 -30.07
N MET A 820 -7.32 -9.16 -29.43
CA MET A 820 -8.36 -9.96 -30.08
C MET A 820 -9.60 -10.09 -29.19
N ALA A 821 -10.75 -10.44 -29.76
CA ALA A 821 -11.96 -10.74 -28.98
C ALA A 821 -12.53 -12.11 -29.34
N LEU A 822 -12.96 -12.84 -28.32
CA LEU A 822 -13.63 -14.13 -28.38
C LEU A 822 -15.12 -13.98 -28.06
N PRO A 823 -15.98 -14.96 -28.40
CA PRO A 823 -17.36 -14.98 -27.92
C PRO A 823 -17.44 -14.97 -26.38
N GLY A 824 -18.44 -14.29 -25.82
CA GLY A 824 -18.66 -14.15 -24.37
C GLY A 824 -18.86 -15.47 -23.62
N GLY A 825 -19.15 -16.56 -24.33
CA GLY A 825 -19.28 -17.91 -23.75
C GLY A 825 -17.96 -18.55 -23.33
N VAL A 826 -16.81 -17.89 -23.49
CA VAL A 826 -15.54 -18.29 -22.86
C VAL A 826 -15.59 -17.90 -21.39
N GLU A 827 -15.40 -18.87 -20.51
CA GLU A 827 -15.63 -18.71 -19.07
C GLU A 827 -14.36 -18.82 -18.24
N ARG A 828 -13.42 -19.68 -18.63
CA ARG A 828 -12.25 -20.03 -17.83
C ARG A 828 -10.98 -20.06 -18.66
N VAL A 829 -9.91 -19.60 -18.03
CA VAL A 829 -8.56 -19.60 -18.58
C VAL A 829 -7.66 -20.40 -17.64
N THR A 830 -6.96 -21.38 -18.20
CA THR A 830 -5.92 -22.15 -17.50
C THR A 830 -4.58 -21.85 -18.14
N TRP A 831 -3.55 -21.46 -17.39
CA TRP A 831 -2.26 -21.10 -17.96
C TRP A 831 -1.09 -21.70 -17.19
N PHE A 832 0.04 -21.90 -17.87
CA PHE A 832 1.33 -22.18 -17.26
C PHE A 832 2.24 -20.96 -17.46
N GLY A 833 2.61 -20.31 -16.36
CA GLY A 833 3.33 -19.04 -16.34
C GLY A 833 3.32 -18.41 -14.95
N ARG A 834 3.57 -17.10 -14.86
CA ARG A 834 3.51 -16.41 -13.57
C ARG A 834 2.07 -16.23 -13.09
N GLY A 835 1.85 -16.43 -11.79
CA GLY A 835 0.55 -16.28 -11.14
C GLY A 835 0.61 -16.49 -9.63
N PRO A 836 -0.56 -16.53 -8.95
CA PRO A 836 -1.90 -16.45 -9.54
C PRO A 836 -2.34 -15.02 -9.92
N GLY A 837 -1.75 -14.00 -9.30
CA GLY A 837 -2.07 -12.59 -9.49
C GLY A 837 -1.47 -11.96 -10.75
N GLU A 838 -1.61 -10.65 -10.87
CA GLU A 838 -1.01 -9.89 -11.97
C GLU A 838 0.48 -9.63 -11.78
N ALA A 839 1.18 -9.39 -12.89
CA ALA A 839 2.61 -9.08 -12.89
C ALA A 839 2.97 -8.20 -14.09
N TYR A 840 3.70 -7.11 -13.86
CA TYR A 840 4.27 -6.21 -14.86
C TYR A 840 5.81 -6.20 -14.74
N PRO A 841 6.57 -5.52 -15.62
CA PRO A 841 8.03 -5.61 -15.62
C PRO A 841 8.72 -5.28 -14.28
N ASP A 842 8.16 -4.35 -13.51
CA ASP A 842 8.67 -3.83 -12.24
C ASP A 842 7.74 -4.13 -11.05
N THR A 843 6.72 -4.99 -11.24
CA THR A 843 5.82 -5.51 -10.21
C THR A 843 5.66 -7.02 -10.37
N GLY A 844 4.74 -7.62 -9.59
CA GLY A 844 4.44 -9.03 -9.59
C GLY A 844 5.53 -9.90 -9.01
N THR A 845 6.46 -9.38 -8.21
CA THR A 845 7.52 -10.18 -7.56
C THR A 845 6.95 -11.34 -6.73
N ALA A 846 5.72 -11.21 -6.23
CA ALA A 846 4.99 -12.24 -5.51
C ALA A 846 4.39 -13.35 -6.41
N THR A 847 4.45 -13.20 -7.73
CA THR A 847 3.99 -14.23 -8.67
C THR A 847 5.09 -15.24 -8.96
N ARG A 848 4.71 -16.53 -8.93
CA ARG A 848 5.60 -17.68 -9.16
C ARG A 848 5.21 -18.41 -10.44
N VAL A 849 6.16 -19.10 -11.08
CA VAL A 849 5.86 -19.92 -12.26
C VAL A 849 5.11 -21.17 -11.79
N GLY A 850 3.94 -21.40 -12.35
CA GLY A 850 3.09 -22.53 -11.98
C GLY A 850 1.94 -22.71 -12.96
N ARG A 851 1.08 -23.69 -12.69
CA ARG A 851 -0.15 -23.92 -13.45
C ARG A 851 -1.33 -23.36 -12.68
N TRP A 852 -2.01 -22.39 -13.29
CA TRP A 852 -3.08 -21.62 -12.68
C TRP A 852 -4.37 -21.76 -13.49
N SER A 853 -5.51 -21.54 -12.85
CA SER A 853 -6.81 -21.50 -13.50
C SER A 853 -7.72 -20.49 -12.82
N ALA A 854 -8.40 -19.67 -13.60
CA ALA A 854 -9.30 -18.63 -13.12
C ALA A 854 -10.48 -18.45 -14.09
N THR A 855 -11.63 -17.97 -13.59
CA THR A 855 -12.67 -17.47 -14.50
C THR A 855 -12.20 -16.16 -15.15
N VAL A 856 -12.80 -15.76 -16.27
CA VAL A 856 -12.51 -14.45 -16.89
C VAL A 856 -12.77 -13.29 -15.92
N ASP A 857 -13.73 -13.45 -15.01
CA ASP A 857 -14.12 -12.44 -14.05
C ASP A 857 -13.09 -12.36 -12.89
N ASP A 858 -12.57 -13.50 -12.43
CA ASP A 858 -11.52 -13.59 -11.39
C ASP A 858 -10.14 -13.07 -11.87
N LEU A 859 -9.96 -12.87 -13.18
CA LEU A 859 -8.72 -12.32 -13.72
C LEU A 859 -8.60 -10.80 -13.53
N GLN A 860 -9.70 -10.11 -13.19
CA GLN A 860 -9.71 -8.67 -12.98
C GLN A 860 -9.29 -8.31 -11.55
N THR A 861 -8.44 -7.30 -11.41
CA THR A 861 -8.16 -6.68 -10.11
C THR A 861 -9.16 -5.53 -9.88
N PRO A 862 -9.88 -5.51 -8.76
CA PRO A 862 -11.04 -4.64 -8.57
C PRO A 862 -10.66 -3.26 -8.01
N TYR A 863 -9.70 -2.57 -8.65
CA TYR A 863 -9.29 -1.20 -8.30
C TYR A 863 -10.51 -0.26 -8.21
N VAL A 864 -10.53 0.63 -7.22
CA VAL A 864 -11.64 1.56 -6.99
C VAL A 864 -11.87 2.44 -8.21
N TYR A 865 -10.78 3.06 -8.71
CA TYR A 865 -10.74 3.72 -10.00
C TYR A 865 -10.29 2.71 -11.08
N PRO A 866 -11.16 2.34 -12.04
CA PRO A 866 -10.81 1.39 -13.10
C PRO A 866 -9.62 1.83 -13.97
N GLN A 867 -8.70 0.90 -14.18
CA GLN A 867 -7.45 1.12 -14.91
C GLN A 867 -6.86 -0.22 -15.40
N GLU A 868 -5.75 -0.20 -16.16
CA GLU A 868 -5.08 -1.42 -16.61
C GLU A 868 -4.75 -2.36 -15.44
N ASN A 869 -5.12 -3.64 -15.58
CA ASN A 869 -4.94 -4.67 -14.56
C ASN A 869 -4.94 -6.11 -15.13
N GLY A 870 -4.69 -7.12 -14.33
CA GLY A 870 -4.94 -8.51 -14.72
C GLY A 870 -3.94 -9.10 -15.73
N HIS A 871 -2.83 -8.42 -16.02
CA HIS A 871 -1.77 -8.96 -16.87
C HIS A 871 -1.07 -10.16 -16.21
N ARG A 872 -0.87 -11.26 -16.94
CA ARG A 872 -0.08 -12.41 -16.51
C ARG A 872 1.20 -12.46 -17.35
N ALA A 873 2.34 -12.37 -16.68
CA ALA A 873 3.66 -12.40 -17.33
C ALA A 873 4.17 -13.82 -17.57
N ASP A 874 5.14 -13.95 -18.49
CA ASP A 874 5.87 -15.17 -18.83
C ASP A 874 4.99 -16.41 -19.01
N VAL A 875 3.86 -16.25 -19.70
CA VAL A 875 2.96 -17.34 -20.02
C VAL A 875 3.56 -18.18 -21.15
N ARG A 876 3.80 -19.46 -20.89
CA ARG A 876 4.23 -20.44 -21.91
C ARG A 876 3.04 -20.87 -22.74
N TRP A 877 1.93 -21.19 -22.08
CA TRP A 877 0.67 -21.52 -22.74
C TRP A 877 -0.53 -21.11 -21.90
N ALA A 878 -1.64 -20.81 -22.59
CA ALA A 878 -2.95 -20.55 -22.00
C ALA A 878 -4.05 -21.27 -22.78
N GLU A 879 -4.92 -21.96 -22.06
CA GLU A 879 -6.06 -22.69 -22.57
C GLU A 879 -7.36 -21.99 -22.18
N PHE A 880 -8.17 -21.68 -23.18
CA PHE A 880 -9.46 -21.00 -23.06
C PHE A 880 -10.57 -22.02 -23.20
N THR A 881 -11.49 -22.06 -22.23
CA THR A 881 -12.57 -23.03 -22.18
C THR A 881 -13.93 -22.34 -22.00
N GLY A 882 -14.93 -22.81 -22.72
CA GLY A 882 -16.30 -22.33 -22.58
C GLY A 882 -17.24 -22.76 -23.71
N ALA A 883 -18.54 -22.81 -23.44
CA ALA A 883 -19.58 -23.25 -24.38
C ALA A 883 -19.28 -24.59 -25.10
N GLY A 884 -18.66 -25.55 -24.39
CA GLY A 884 -18.33 -26.88 -24.93
C GLY A 884 -17.17 -26.89 -25.93
N ARG A 885 -16.37 -25.82 -26.00
CA ARG A 885 -15.19 -25.72 -26.85
C ARG A 885 -13.97 -25.30 -26.04
N ALA A 886 -12.80 -25.65 -26.55
CA ALA A 886 -11.53 -25.27 -25.96
C ALA A 886 -10.47 -25.09 -27.04
N PHE A 887 -9.54 -24.17 -26.80
CA PHE A 887 -8.33 -24.04 -27.58
C PHE A 887 -7.20 -23.49 -26.73
N ARG A 888 -5.98 -23.70 -27.19
CA ARG A 888 -4.76 -23.26 -26.51
C ARG A 888 -3.96 -22.30 -27.36
N VAL A 889 -3.37 -21.31 -26.71
CA VAL A 889 -2.34 -20.41 -27.21
C VAL A 889 -1.02 -20.78 -26.55
N VAL A 890 0.05 -20.90 -27.33
CA VAL A 890 1.41 -21.21 -26.86
C VAL A 890 2.35 -20.13 -27.35
N GLY A 891 3.18 -19.58 -26.46
CA GLY A 891 4.25 -18.65 -26.81
C GLY A 891 5.51 -19.38 -27.29
N GLU A 892 6.29 -18.74 -28.15
CA GLU A 892 7.61 -19.22 -28.53
C GLU A 892 8.67 -18.14 -28.19
N PRO A 893 9.23 -18.11 -26.97
CA PRO A 893 9.00 -19.04 -25.85
C PRO A 893 7.87 -18.65 -24.87
N VAL A 894 7.57 -17.36 -24.71
CA VAL A 894 6.53 -16.87 -23.79
C VAL A 894 5.77 -15.69 -24.38
N PHE A 895 4.62 -15.37 -23.80
CA PHE A 895 3.84 -14.17 -24.06
C PHE A 895 3.18 -13.67 -22.77
N GLY A 896 2.71 -12.43 -22.78
CA GLY A 896 1.89 -11.87 -21.71
C GLY A 896 0.40 -12.01 -22.01
N LEU A 897 -0.42 -12.27 -20.99
CA LEU A 897 -1.84 -12.58 -21.17
C LEU A 897 -2.73 -11.65 -20.35
N THR A 898 -3.76 -11.10 -21.00
CA THR A 898 -4.89 -10.45 -20.32
C THR A 898 -6.20 -10.93 -20.93
N ALA A 899 -7.23 -11.18 -20.12
CA ALA A 899 -8.59 -11.50 -20.58
C ALA A 899 -9.63 -10.76 -19.75
N ARG A 900 -10.62 -10.12 -20.39
CA ARG A 900 -11.65 -9.25 -19.74
C ARG A 900 -13.02 -9.36 -20.38
N ARG A 901 -14.08 -8.95 -19.67
CA ARG A 901 -15.47 -8.83 -20.18
C ARG A 901 -15.78 -7.52 -20.91
N TRP A 902 -14.84 -6.59 -20.90
CA TRP A 902 -14.96 -5.25 -21.50
C TRP A 902 -13.69 -4.93 -22.27
N SER A 903 -13.81 -4.01 -23.22
CA SER A 903 -12.70 -3.52 -24.04
C SER A 903 -11.77 -2.59 -23.24
N THR A 904 -10.56 -2.37 -23.76
CA THR A 904 -9.64 -1.36 -23.20
C THR A 904 -10.24 0.05 -23.20
N ALA A 905 -11.09 0.37 -24.18
CA ALA A 905 -11.73 1.69 -24.27
C ALA A 905 -12.83 1.88 -23.21
N GLU A 906 -13.61 0.84 -22.92
CA GLU A 906 -14.58 0.87 -21.82
C GLU A 906 -13.88 0.96 -20.46
N LEU A 907 -12.75 0.28 -20.30
CA LEU A 907 -11.93 0.39 -19.09
C LEU A 907 -11.33 1.78 -18.90
N ASP A 908 -10.82 2.40 -19.98
CA ASP A 908 -10.27 3.76 -19.97
C ASP A 908 -11.35 4.82 -19.66
N ALA A 909 -12.59 4.60 -20.08
CA ALA A 909 -13.70 5.53 -19.87
C ALA A 909 -14.36 5.42 -18.48
N ALA A 910 -14.20 4.29 -17.80
CA ALA A 910 -14.83 4.03 -16.52
C ALA A 910 -14.14 4.83 -15.39
N THR A 911 -14.95 5.45 -14.54
CA THR A 911 -14.47 6.19 -13.35
C THR A 911 -14.71 5.40 -12.07
N HIS A 912 -15.68 4.48 -12.12
CA HIS A 912 -16.06 3.61 -11.01
C HIS A 912 -16.33 2.19 -11.50
N ARG A 913 -16.14 1.21 -10.62
CA ARG A 913 -16.39 -0.21 -10.97
C ARG A 913 -17.79 -0.47 -11.55
N PRO A 914 -18.89 0.13 -11.06
CA PRO A 914 -20.22 -0.06 -11.65
C PRO A 914 -20.38 0.46 -13.10
N ASP A 915 -19.44 1.29 -13.60
CA ASP A 915 -19.44 1.73 -15.00
C ASP A 915 -19.06 0.57 -15.96
N LEU A 916 -18.39 -0.48 -15.44
CA LEU A 916 -17.96 -1.65 -16.20
C LEU A 916 -19.09 -2.67 -16.31
N VAL A 917 -19.77 -2.67 -17.46
CA VAL A 917 -20.83 -3.63 -17.77
C VAL A 917 -20.29 -4.72 -18.70
N PRO A 918 -20.38 -6.02 -18.34
CA PRO A 918 -19.94 -7.11 -19.20
C PRO A 918 -20.60 -7.11 -20.58
N GLY A 919 -19.79 -7.20 -21.64
CA GLY A 919 -20.25 -7.31 -23.03
C GLY A 919 -20.55 -8.74 -23.49
N ASP A 920 -20.83 -8.91 -24.78
CA ASP A 920 -21.05 -10.22 -25.43
C ASP A 920 -19.74 -10.89 -25.91
N ARG A 921 -18.60 -10.29 -25.58
CA ARG A 921 -17.25 -10.75 -25.95
C ARG A 921 -16.34 -10.89 -24.73
N VAL A 922 -15.32 -11.73 -24.88
CA VAL A 922 -14.14 -11.72 -24.01
C VAL A 922 -12.99 -11.07 -24.77
N HIS A 923 -12.48 -9.96 -24.26
CA HIS A 923 -11.39 -9.19 -24.84
C HIS A 923 -10.06 -9.74 -24.34
N LEU A 924 -9.21 -10.19 -25.26
CA LEU A 924 -7.90 -10.75 -24.99
C LEU A 924 -6.79 -9.82 -25.47
N HIS A 925 -5.73 -9.74 -24.68
CA HIS A 925 -4.43 -9.26 -25.16
C HIS A 925 -3.38 -10.36 -25.01
N LEU A 926 -2.60 -10.54 -26.07
CA LEU A 926 -1.47 -11.47 -26.15
C LEU A 926 -0.21 -10.63 -26.43
N ASP A 927 0.50 -10.27 -25.37
CA ASP A 927 1.55 -9.25 -25.41
C ASP A 927 2.93 -9.83 -25.60
N LEU A 928 3.77 -9.05 -26.27
CA LEU A 928 5.22 -9.24 -26.25
C LEU A 928 5.84 -8.53 -25.04
N ALA A 929 5.40 -7.31 -24.74
CA ALA A 929 6.00 -6.49 -23.69
C ALA A 929 5.04 -5.40 -23.18
N HIS A 930 5.30 -4.93 -21.95
CA HIS A 930 4.63 -3.80 -21.31
C HIS A 930 5.65 -2.77 -20.83
N GLN A 931 5.21 -1.52 -20.71
CA GLN A 931 5.87 -0.48 -19.92
C GLN A 931 5.73 -0.82 -18.43
N GLY A 932 6.78 -0.54 -17.64
CA GLY A 932 6.71 -0.60 -16.18
C GLY A 932 5.61 0.28 -15.59
N ILE A 933 5.24 0.01 -14.35
CA ILE A 933 4.18 0.68 -13.61
C ILE A 933 4.74 1.90 -12.86
N GLY A 934 5.88 1.75 -12.18
CA GLY A 934 6.46 2.79 -11.33
C GLY A 934 5.53 3.22 -10.18
N THR A 935 5.73 4.46 -9.72
CA THR A 935 4.95 5.11 -8.64
C THR A 935 4.75 6.61 -8.93
N ALA A 936 4.62 6.98 -10.21
CA ALA A 936 4.61 8.38 -10.63
C ALA A 936 3.34 9.16 -10.26
N ALA A 937 2.36 8.54 -9.60
CA ALA A 937 1.28 9.25 -8.92
C ALA A 937 1.85 10.21 -7.86
N CYS A 938 2.76 9.71 -7.02
CA CYS A 938 3.60 10.50 -6.14
C CYS A 938 4.96 9.81 -5.98
N GLY A 939 6.02 10.38 -6.58
CA GLY A 939 7.37 9.82 -6.55
C GLY A 939 7.88 9.35 -7.92
N PRO A 940 8.85 8.42 -7.96
CA PRO A 940 9.51 8.03 -9.21
C PRO A 940 8.59 7.29 -10.19
N GLY A 941 8.77 7.53 -11.49
CA GLY A 941 8.23 6.66 -12.53
C GLY A 941 8.97 5.32 -12.63
N ALA A 942 8.58 4.51 -13.61
CA ALA A 942 9.27 3.25 -13.90
C ALA A 942 10.77 3.51 -14.14
N LEU A 943 11.64 2.71 -13.52
CA LEU A 943 13.08 2.83 -13.71
C LEU A 943 13.45 2.60 -15.19
N PRO A 944 14.57 3.16 -15.68
CA PRO A 944 14.96 3.03 -17.09
C PRO A 944 15.04 1.60 -17.62
N ALA A 945 15.32 0.62 -16.75
CA ALA A 945 15.35 -0.81 -17.11
C ALA A 945 13.97 -1.37 -17.51
N TYR A 946 12.89 -0.70 -17.10
CA TYR A 946 11.50 -1.09 -17.31
C TYR A 946 10.78 -0.19 -18.34
N GLU A 947 11.51 0.72 -18.98
CA GLU A 947 10.97 1.53 -20.08
C GLU A 947 10.81 0.69 -21.36
N LEU A 948 9.60 0.71 -21.93
CA LEU A 948 9.28 0.07 -23.19
C LEU A 948 9.41 1.05 -24.36
N ARG A 949 10.56 1.01 -25.02
CA ARG A 949 10.80 1.72 -26.29
C ARG A 949 10.49 0.82 -27.48
N VAL A 950 9.84 1.38 -28.50
CA VAL A 950 9.54 0.64 -29.73
C VAL A 950 10.85 0.38 -30.50
N ARG A 951 11.06 -0.87 -30.92
CA ARG A 951 12.20 -1.31 -31.71
C ARG A 951 11.79 -2.40 -32.71
N PRO A 952 12.57 -2.64 -33.78
CA PRO A 952 12.37 -3.82 -34.62
C PRO A 952 12.27 -5.08 -33.77
N THR A 953 11.18 -5.83 -33.92
CA THR A 953 10.94 -7.02 -33.09
C THR A 953 10.16 -8.08 -33.85
N THR A 954 10.29 -9.33 -33.40
CA THR A 954 9.52 -10.45 -33.92
C THR A 954 9.12 -11.35 -32.75
N PHE A 955 7.86 -11.77 -32.73
CA PHE A 955 7.37 -12.74 -31.77
C PHE A 955 6.42 -13.72 -32.44
N THR A 956 6.29 -14.89 -31.83
CA THR A 956 5.49 -15.98 -32.38
C THR A 956 4.51 -16.53 -31.35
N LEU A 957 3.29 -16.80 -31.81
CA LEU A 957 2.27 -17.53 -31.09
C LEU A 957 1.84 -18.76 -31.90
N ARG A 958 1.49 -19.84 -31.20
CA ARG A 958 0.87 -21.02 -31.79
C ARG A 958 -0.52 -21.23 -31.19
N PHE A 959 -1.50 -21.49 -32.05
CA PHE A 959 -2.87 -21.78 -31.67
C PHE A 959 -3.14 -23.26 -31.98
N THR A 960 -3.62 -24.01 -31.01
CA THR A 960 -3.94 -25.43 -31.17
C THR A 960 -5.35 -25.72 -30.70
N PRO A 961 -6.11 -26.60 -31.39
CA PRO A 961 -7.36 -27.13 -30.84
C PRO A 961 -7.01 -27.95 -29.59
N SER A 962 -7.83 -27.81 -28.53
CA SER A 962 -7.70 -28.61 -27.30
C SER A 962 -8.56 -29.86 -27.36
#